data_AF-A0A8D2LJ72-F1
#
_entry.id   AF-A0A8D2LJ72-F1
#
_cell.length_a   1.000
_cell.length_b   1.000
_cell.length_c   1.000
_cell.angle_alpha   90.00
_cell.angle_beta   90.00
_cell.angle_gamma   90.00
#
_symmetry.space_group_name_H-M   'P 1'
#
loop_
_entity.id
_entity.type
_entity.pdbx_description
1 polymer ?
#
loop_
_entity_poly.entity_id
_entity_poly.type
_entity_poly.pdbx_seq_one_letter_code
_entity_poly.pdbx_strand_id
1 'polypeptide(L)'
;MEEKRFQNDSCFSTPRAVQPFPNGKMKADQVKKTEFIRTRDKLKNQLVNIEKDKNILLFNKKSDFRKEYCTLEELEHKLTKNRKAEKAKIQQKLARIHNNVKGLQRQLKDVKPTPEFVDRLREMMEETEMAINAFKEEQRQIYEELIKEEKTATNELNALERKIEMWTLGTSATGRIFKQGLLPLDKEIQTHLPEEVLELERFLQQTGGRQGGWDECDHQIFLKVWTKHKGKPSYINEALDYLPDKTRETIQQHEKWHQEFLILEAQKKESIQKWKMNKQQERQKILAEKEKPVLNAAKFQHEEAQKQKADEERKKRLVELKEWKKHKAVAFAMKQAAQLQEEEEKEKKKQREHKRQFQMKLLLEEYTRKKKEQEECLRLDKEKREEAEREEKRRTAAEQIVKFQERDLHKLELKILEKQAKEDEIKEKEKRLSKLREKVEINVSRDPYRLYRPTKVWKERTKEIGPVGTGPLLQIPHRLTVAFFALSGLDMLDSLDVVNKEDIVEWIYSLQVLPTEDRSNMHRCGFRGSSYLGMPFNPSKGPGVSHPYDSGHIAMTYTGLCCLVILGDDLSRVNKEACLAGLRALQLEDGSFCAVLEGSENDMRFIYCSACICYMLNNWSGMDMKKAIDYIRRSMSYDNGLAQGAGLESHGGSTFCGIASLCLMGKLEEVFSRKELDRIRRWCIMRQQNGYHGRPNKPVDTCYSFWVGATLKLLKIFQYTNYEKNRNYILSTQDRLVGGFAKWPDSHPDALHAYFGICGLSLMDESGICKVHPALNVSTRTSERLKHLHQIWATKNSKQCSEEVHNTT
;
A
#
# COMPACT_ATOMS: atom_id res chain seq x y z
N MET A 1 10.95 -61.58 71.09
CA MET A 1 10.72 -62.89 70.46
C MET A 1 11.33 -62.81 69.07
N GLU A 2 12.65 -62.95 68.97
CA GLU A 2 13.33 -64.23 68.66
C GLU A 2 12.89 -64.76 67.29
N GLU A 3 13.64 -64.47 66.23
CA GLU A 3 14.87 -65.16 65.77
C GLU A 3 14.55 -66.26 64.75
N LYS A 4 15.01 -66.10 63.51
CA LYS A 4 16.06 -66.97 62.92
C LYS A 4 16.27 -66.70 61.42
N ARG A 5 17.56 -66.57 61.08
CA ARG A 5 18.12 -66.72 59.74
C ARG A 5 17.96 -68.16 59.27
N PHE A 6 17.78 -68.36 57.97
CA PHE A 6 18.43 -69.44 57.21
C PHE A 6 18.64 -69.00 55.76
N GLN A 7 19.87 -69.17 55.27
CA GLN A 7 20.25 -69.07 53.86
C GLN A 7 19.92 -70.39 53.16
N ASN A 8 19.49 -70.34 51.89
CA ASN A 8 20.29 -70.84 50.76
C ASN A 8 19.61 -70.59 49.40
N ASP A 9 20.47 -70.44 48.40
CA ASP A 9 20.27 -70.02 47.01
C ASP A 9 19.32 -70.88 46.16
N SER A 10 18.69 -70.28 45.14
CA SER A 10 19.01 -70.59 43.71
C SER A 10 18.11 -69.87 42.67
N CYS A 11 18.79 -69.36 41.64
CA CYS A 11 18.49 -69.32 40.20
C CYS A 11 17.28 -68.58 39.56
N PHE A 12 17.68 -67.63 38.68
CA PHE A 12 17.17 -67.20 37.36
C PHE A 12 15.81 -66.48 37.20
N SER A 13 15.87 -65.19 36.82
CA SER A 13 15.43 -64.62 35.51
C SER A 13 15.63 -63.09 35.44
N THR A 14 16.20 -62.59 34.33
CA THR A 14 16.47 -61.17 33.93
C THR A 14 15.19 -60.46 33.40
N PRO A 15 15.10 -59.11 33.17
CA PRO A 15 16.15 -58.25 32.55
C PRO A 15 16.30 -56.74 32.90
N ARG A 16 17.50 -56.26 32.52
CA ARG A 16 17.90 -54.96 31.94
C ARG A 16 18.31 -53.76 32.82
N ALA A 17 19.39 -53.13 32.35
CA ALA A 17 20.35 -52.28 33.04
C ALA A 17 20.15 -50.77 32.81
N VAL A 18 20.65 -49.95 33.73
CA VAL A 18 21.02 -48.53 33.51
C VAL A 18 22.40 -48.29 34.12
N GLN A 19 23.37 -47.89 33.28
CA GLN A 19 24.70 -47.40 33.68
C GLN A 19 24.67 -45.88 34.00
N PRO A 20 25.59 -45.36 34.84
CA PRO A 20 25.71 -43.93 35.14
C PRO A 20 26.64 -43.17 34.16
N PHE A 21 26.23 -41.97 33.75
CA PHE A 21 26.95 -41.06 32.83
C PHE A 21 27.92 -40.07 33.53
N PRO A 22 28.93 -39.49 32.83
CA PRO A 22 30.09 -38.83 33.46
C PRO A 22 30.04 -37.28 33.54
N ASN A 23 30.74 -36.77 34.55
CA ASN A 23 30.70 -35.41 35.15
C ASN A 23 31.56 -34.32 34.45
N GLY A 24 31.74 -34.39 33.12
CA GLY A 24 32.68 -33.52 32.37
C GLY A 24 32.13 -32.17 31.89
N LYS A 25 30.82 -32.05 31.66
CA LYS A 25 30.21 -30.86 31.03
C LYS A 25 30.17 -29.62 31.93
N MET A 26 29.99 -29.78 33.24
CA MET A 26 29.82 -28.63 34.15
C MET A 26 31.08 -27.77 34.26
N LYS A 27 32.29 -28.36 34.21
CA LYS A 27 33.55 -27.59 34.27
C LYS A 27 33.81 -26.79 32.99
N ALA A 28 33.45 -27.31 31.82
CA ALA A 28 33.65 -26.63 30.55
C ALA A 28 32.75 -25.39 30.40
N ASP A 29 31.50 -25.47 30.86
CA ASP A 29 30.56 -24.33 30.80
C ASP A 29 30.94 -23.21 31.76
N GLN A 30 31.54 -23.56 32.90
CA GLN A 30 31.99 -22.57 33.89
C GLN A 30 33.19 -21.78 33.37
N VAL A 31 34.14 -22.43 32.68
CA VAL A 31 35.28 -21.78 32.01
C VAL A 31 34.81 -20.83 30.92
N LYS A 32 33.88 -21.27 30.05
CA LYS A 32 33.28 -20.45 28.99
C LYS A 32 32.57 -19.21 29.55
N LYS A 33 31.87 -19.34 30.68
CA LYS A 33 31.19 -18.22 31.33
C LYS A 33 32.16 -17.16 31.83
N THR A 34 33.30 -17.57 32.41
CA THR A 34 34.36 -16.63 32.82
C THR A 34 35.03 -15.92 31.64
N GLU A 35 35.26 -16.64 30.54
CA GLU A 35 35.86 -16.07 29.33
C GLU A 35 34.91 -15.07 28.64
N PHE A 36 33.62 -15.38 28.62
CA PHE A 36 32.58 -14.47 28.14
C PHE A 36 32.52 -13.18 28.96
N ILE A 37 32.59 -13.27 30.28
CA ILE A 37 32.59 -12.08 31.17
C ILE A 37 33.83 -11.21 30.91
N ARG A 38 35.02 -11.80 30.78
CA ARG A 38 36.23 -11.05 30.42
C ARG A 38 36.12 -10.37 29.07
N THR A 39 35.51 -11.03 28.08
CA THR A 39 35.33 -10.49 26.74
C THR A 39 34.34 -9.33 26.74
N ARG A 40 33.22 -9.46 27.46
CA ARG A 40 32.26 -8.37 27.69
C ARG A 40 32.92 -7.15 28.30
N ASP A 41 33.76 -7.34 29.33
CA ASP A 41 34.40 -6.21 30.02
C ASP A 41 35.46 -5.54 29.13
N LYS A 42 36.19 -6.32 28.32
CA LYS A 42 37.09 -5.80 27.29
C LYS A 42 36.35 -4.98 26.23
N LEU A 43 35.24 -5.50 25.70
CA LEU A 43 34.42 -4.80 24.71
C LEU A 43 33.79 -3.53 25.28
N LYS A 44 33.36 -3.56 26.55
CA LYS A 44 32.80 -2.39 27.24
C LYS A 44 33.85 -1.28 27.36
N ASN A 45 35.09 -1.63 27.70
CA ASN A 45 36.20 -0.67 27.73
C ASN A 45 36.57 -0.15 26.33
N GLN A 46 36.51 -0.99 25.30
CA GLN A 46 36.71 -0.56 23.91
C GLN A 46 35.61 0.41 23.46
N LEU A 47 34.36 0.16 23.83
CA LEU A 47 33.23 1.02 23.49
C LEU A 47 33.35 2.39 24.16
N VAL A 48 33.76 2.42 25.43
CA VAL A 48 34.06 3.68 26.15
C VAL A 48 35.21 4.44 25.50
N ASN A 49 36.26 3.75 25.02
CA ASN A 49 37.37 4.39 24.33
C ASN A 49 36.95 4.93 22.95
N ILE A 50 36.17 4.17 22.18
CA ILE A 50 35.64 4.62 20.88
C ILE A 50 34.67 5.80 21.07
N GLU A 51 33.83 5.81 22.11
CA GLU A 51 32.99 6.96 22.43
C GLU A 51 33.81 8.18 22.82
N LYS A 52 34.89 7.99 23.60
CA LYS A 52 35.85 9.06 23.88
C LYS A 52 36.51 9.56 22.61
N ASP A 53 36.96 8.69 21.72
CA ASP A 53 37.62 9.07 20.46
C ASP A 53 36.65 9.76 19.49
N LYS A 54 35.41 9.26 19.38
CA LYS A 54 34.31 9.91 18.64
C LYS A 54 34.07 11.31 19.18
N ASN A 55 34.00 11.45 20.50
CA ASN A 55 33.77 12.74 21.14
C ASN A 55 34.98 13.67 21.02
N ILE A 56 36.21 13.14 21.02
CA ILE A 56 37.43 13.92 20.80
C ILE A 56 37.50 14.40 19.35
N LEU A 57 37.11 13.58 18.36
CA LEU A 57 37.12 13.97 16.95
C LEU A 57 35.99 14.95 16.58
N LEU A 58 34.79 14.76 17.15
CA LEU A 58 33.63 15.64 16.89
C LEU A 58 33.64 16.93 17.73
N PHE A 59 34.13 16.88 18.97
CA PHE A 59 34.06 18.00 19.93
C PHE A 59 35.43 18.60 20.27
N ASN A 60 36.48 18.33 19.47
CA ASN A 60 37.75 19.04 19.62
C ASN A 60 37.51 20.55 19.51
N LYS A 61 37.86 21.32 20.56
CA LYS A 61 37.70 22.78 20.58
C LYS A 61 38.49 23.49 19.47
N LYS A 62 39.38 22.78 18.76
CA LYS A 62 40.23 23.29 17.67
C LYS A 62 39.74 22.95 16.25
N SER A 63 38.58 22.28 16.07
CA SER A 63 38.03 21.93 14.75
C SER A 63 37.11 23.04 14.22
N ASP A 64 37.34 23.50 12.98
CA ASP A 64 36.50 24.51 12.31
C ASP A 64 35.03 24.06 12.14
N PHE A 65 34.78 22.74 12.09
CA PHE A 65 33.44 22.15 11.99
C PHE A 65 32.56 22.30 13.24
N ARG A 66 33.15 22.70 14.38
CA ARG A 66 32.39 22.82 15.63
C ARG A 66 31.31 23.88 15.57
N LYS A 67 31.52 24.96 14.80
CA LYS A 67 30.49 26.02 14.62
C LYS A 67 29.23 25.49 13.94
N GLU A 68 29.36 24.56 13.00
CA GLU A 68 28.24 23.99 12.24
C GLU A 68 27.49 22.91 13.04
N TYR A 69 28.16 22.18 13.93
CA TYR A 69 27.54 21.15 14.76
C TYR A 69 26.85 21.70 16.01
N CYS A 70 27.32 22.83 16.56
CA CYS A 70 26.72 23.46 17.75
C CYS A 70 25.22 23.76 17.56
N THR A 71 24.80 24.17 16.36
CA THR A 71 23.39 24.48 16.07
C THR A 71 22.50 23.23 16.11
N LEU A 72 23.01 22.08 15.65
CA LEU A 72 22.30 20.79 15.72
C LEU A 72 22.18 20.29 17.16
N GLU A 73 23.24 20.44 17.96
CA GLU A 73 23.23 20.07 19.39
C GLU A 73 22.26 20.97 20.19
N GLU A 74 22.23 22.27 19.89
CA GLU A 74 21.25 23.22 20.45
C GLU A 74 19.81 22.83 20.07
N LEU A 75 19.57 22.43 18.83
CA LEU A 75 18.27 21.94 18.37
C LEU A 75 17.87 20.64 19.06
N GLU A 76 18.77 19.66 19.17
CA GLU A 76 18.51 18.40 19.86
C GLU A 76 18.18 18.62 21.34
N HIS A 77 18.93 19.51 22.00
CA HIS A 77 18.67 19.88 23.39
C HIS A 77 17.31 20.57 23.53
N LYS A 78 16.98 21.50 22.63
CA LYS A 78 15.70 22.21 22.60
C LYS A 78 14.53 21.24 22.39
N LEU A 79 14.62 20.33 21.43
CA LEU A 79 13.59 19.32 21.16
C LEU A 79 13.39 18.37 22.34
N THR A 80 14.49 17.96 22.99
CA THR A 80 14.44 17.11 24.18
C THR A 80 13.76 17.82 25.35
N LYS A 81 14.08 19.11 25.55
CA LYS A 81 13.43 19.94 26.58
C LYS A 81 11.94 20.11 26.30
N ASN A 82 11.56 20.37 25.06
CA ASN A 82 10.16 20.48 24.64
C ASN A 82 9.40 19.18 24.89
N ARG A 83 9.96 18.02 24.51
CA ARG A 83 9.32 16.71 24.74
C ARG A 83 9.10 16.42 26.23
N LYS A 84 10.06 16.78 27.09
CA LYS A 84 9.92 16.64 28.54
C LYS A 84 8.83 17.56 29.09
N ALA A 85 8.77 18.81 28.62
CA ALA A 85 7.75 19.77 29.02
C ALA A 85 6.33 19.30 28.62
N GLU A 86 6.16 18.83 27.39
CA GLU A 86 4.86 18.29 26.92
C GLU A 86 4.42 17.06 27.70
N LYS A 87 5.34 16.13 27.97
CA LYS A 87 5.05 14.97 28.84
C LYS A 87 4.54 15.40 30.22
N ALA A 88 5.17 16.41 30.83
CA ALA A 88 4.76 16.92 32.13
C ALA A 88 3.38 17.60 32.07
N LYS A 89 3.09 18.39 31.03
CA LYS A 89 1.78 19.02 30.82
C LYS A 89 0.66 17.98 30.67
N ILE A 90 0.88 16.94 29.86
CA ILE A 90 -0.09 15.86 29.67
C ILE A 90 -0.36 15.14 30.98
N GLN A 91 0.70 14.79 31.72
CA GLN A 91 0.57 14.15 33.03
C GLN A 91 -0.23 15.01 34.02
N GLN A 92 -0.01 16.33 34.03
CA GLN A 92 -0.76 17.25 34.87
C GLN A 92 -2.26 17.30 34.50
N LYS A 93 -2.58 17.36 33.20
CA LYS A 93 -3.98 17.36 32.73
C LYS A 93 -4.70 16.05 33.04
N LEU A 94 -4.05 14.92 32.80
CA LEU A 94 -4.58 13.60 33.13
C LEU A 94 -4.80 13.42 34.64
N ALA A 95 -3.88 13.93 35.47
CA ALA A 95 -4.05 13.90 36.92
C ALA A 95 -5.27 14.71 37.38
N ARG A 96 -5.55 15.87 36.77
CA ARG A 96 -6.77 16.66 37.05
C ARG A 96 -8.03 15.89 36.69
N ILE A 97 -8.12 15.33 35.47
CA ILE A 97 -9.26 14.51 35.04
C ILE A 97 -9.48 13.33 35.98
N HIS A 98 -8.39 12.63 36.34
CA HIS A 98 -8.45 11.50 37.27
C HIS A 98 -8.96 11.90 38.66
N ASN A 99 -8.59 13.08 39.14
CA ASN A 99 -9.08 13.60 40.41
C ASN A 99 -10.58 13.96 40.34
N ASN A 100 -11.05 14.53 39.24
CA ASN A 100 -12.47 14.82 39.03
C ASN A 100 -13.31 13.53 39.03
N VAL A 101 -12.86 12.51 38.28
CA VAL A 101 -13.50 11.18 38.26
C VAL A 101 -13.51 10.53 39.64
N LYS A 102 -12.41 10.61 40.39
CA LYS A 102 -12.36 10.12 41.77
C LYS A 102 -13.31 10.90 42.70
N GLY A 103 -13.44 12.21 42.50
CA GLY A 103 -14.41 13.05 43.22
C GLY A 103 -15.84 12.57 43.00
N LEU A 104 -16.21 12.36 41.75
CA LEU A 104 -17.52 11.81 41.36
C LEU A 104 -17.74 10.41 41.98
N GLN A 105 -16.75 9.51 41.90
CA GLN A 105 -16.83 8.17 42.49
C GLN A 105 -17.02 8.18 44.01
N ARG A 106 -16.47 9.17 44.72
CA ARG A 106 -16.66 9.31 46.17
C ARG A 106 -18.07 9.77 46.52
N GLN A 107 -18.63 10.70 45.74
CA GLN A 107 -20.01 11.17 45.94
C GLN A 107 -21.04 10.07 45.69
N LEU A 108 -20.72 9.09 44.85
CA LEU A 108 -21.60 7.94 44.55
C LEU A 108 -21.61 6.84 45.62
N LYS A 109 -20.85 6.97 46.72
CA LYS A 109 -20.84 5.99 47.83
C LYS A 109 -21.71 6.48 48.99
N ASP A 110 -22.84 5.80 49.19
CA ASP A 110 -23.79 5.91 50.32
C ASP A 110 -24.41 7.29 50.57
N VAL A 111 -25.25 7.77 49.65
CA VAL A 111 -26.06 9.00 49.85
C VAL A 111 -27.50 8.78 49.41
N LYS A 112 -28.47 9.27 50.20
CA LYS A 112 -29.90 9.28 49.83
C LYS A 112 -30.15 10.32 48.73
N PRO A 113 -30.79 9.98 47.60
CA PRO A 113 -30.98 10.89 46.49
C PRO A 113 -32.02 11.96 46.83
N THR A 114 -31.57 13.19 47.09
CA THR A 114 -32.43 14.39 47.05
C THR A 114 -32.29 15.09 45.69
N PRO A 115 -33.29 15.83 45.21
CA PRO A 115 -33.22 16.54 43.92
C PRO A 115 -31.97 17.44 43.79
N GLU A 116 -31.62 18.17 44.85
CA GLU A 116 -30.45 19.06 44.87
C GLU A 116 -29.12 18.29 44.81
N PHE A 117 -29.11 17.04 45.28
CA PHE A 117 -27.93 16.17 45.19
C PHE A 117 -27.77 15.59 43.78
N VAL A 118 -28.88 15.24 43.12
CA VAL A 118 -28.88 14.76 41.73
C VAL A 118 -28.41 15.86 40.78
N ASP A 119 -28.81 17.11 41.01
CA ASP A 119 -28.36 18.24 40.18
C ASP A 119 -26.86 18.53 40.35
N ARG A 120 -26.34 18.47 41.59
CA ARG A 120 -24.88 18.57 41.82
C ARG A 120 -24.09 17.44 41.16
N LEU A 121 -24.62 16.21 41.17
CA LEU A 121 -23.98 15.08 40.47
C LEU A 121 -23.95 15.28 38.96
N ARG A 122 -25.04 15.83 38.39
CA ARG A 122 -25.12 16.17 36.97
C ARG A 122 -24.06 17.20 36.60
N GLU A 123 -23.95 18.29 37.35
CA GLU A 123 -22.92 19.33 37.12
C GLU A 123 -21.50 18.72 37.16
N MET A 124 -21.18 17.91 38.17
CA MET A 124 -19.87 17.24 38.26
C MET A 124 -19.60 16.27 37.11
N MET A 125 -20.63 15.58 36.61
CA MET A 125 -20.51 14.71 35.44
C MET A 125 -20.24 15.51 34.18
N GLU A 126 -20.99 16.59 33.95
CA GLU A 126 -20.84 17.49 32.81
C GLU A 126 -19.46 18.16 32.80
N GLU A 127 -18.98 18.64 33.95
CA GLU A 127 -17.62 19.18 34.07
C GLU A 127 -16.53 18.15 33.76
N THR A 128 -16.71 16.91 34.22
CA THR A 128 -15.76 15.82 33.97
C THR A 128 -15.76 15.43 32.48
N GLU A 129 -16.93 15.36 31.87
CA GLU A 129 -17.10 15.07 30.45
C GLU A 129 -16.51 16.18 29.58
N MET A 130 -16.79 17.44 29.89
CA MET A 130 -16.20 18.60 29.22
C MET A 130 -14.67 18.58 29.31
N ALA A 131 -14.10 18.29 30.48
CA ALA A 131 -12.65 18.20 30.66
C ALA A 131 -12.01 17.07 29.82
N ILE A 132 -12.69 15.92 29.71
CA ILE A 132 -12.22 14.79 28.88
C ILE A 132 -12.30 15.15 27.39
N ASN A 133 -13.40 15.75 26.95
CA ASN A 133 -13.62 16.10 25.56
C ASN A 133 -12.67 17.22 25.11
N ALA A 134 -12.47 18.25 25.93
CA ALA A 134 -11.49 19.30 25.67
C ALA A 134 -10.06 18.75 25.57
N PHE A 135 -9.68 17.84 26.47
CA PHE A 135 -8.36 17.19 26.39
C PHE A 135 -8.21 16.38 25.10
N LYS A 136 -9.21 15.60 24.70
CA LYS A 136 -9.18 14.82 23.45
C LYS A 136 -9.05 15.70 22.22
N GLU A 137 -9.81 16.80 22.17
CA GLU A 137 -9.81 17.76 21.06
C GLU A 137 -8.43 18.41 20.92
N GLU A 138 -7.85 18.91 22.02
CA GLU A 138 -6.53 19.53 22.03
C GLU A 138 -5.43 18.54 21.61
N GLN A 139 -5.47 17.28 22.09
CA GLN A 139 -4.50 16.28 21.68
C GLN A 139 -4.65 15.90 20.20
N ARG A 140 -5.87 15.94 19.64
CA ARG A 140 -6.09 15.69 18.21
C ARG A 140 -5.45 16.78 17.36
N GLN A 141 -5.65 18.05 17.71
CA GLN A 141 -5.08 19.18 16.97
C GLN A 141 -3.55 19.15 16.97
N ILE A 142 -2.93 18.92 18.14
CA ILE A 142 -1.46 18.79 18.25
C ILE A 142 -0.94 17.62 17.40
N TYR A 143 -1.66 16.49 17.39
CA TYR A 143 -1.27 15.34 16.59
C TYR A 143 -1.35 15.60 15.08
N GLU A 144 -2.40 16.29 14.61
CA GLU A 144 -2.55 16.67 13.21
C GLU A 144 -1.44 17.63 12.75
N GLU A 145 -1.06 18.59 13.58
CA GLU A 145 0.07 19.49 13.32
C GLU A 145 1.40 18.71 13.23
N LEU A 146 1.67 17.81 14.19
CA LEU A 146 2.88 16.98 14.18
C LEU A 146 2.97 16.07 12.96
N ILE A 147 1.84 15.48 12.51
CA ILE A 147 1.81 14.69 11.26
C ILE A 147 2.18 15.56 10.05
N LYS A 148 1.68 16.80 10.00
CA LYS A 148 1.98 17.72 8.90
C LYS A 148 3.47 18.11 8.89
N GLU A 149 4.05 18.34 10.06
CA GLU A 149 5.49 18.60 10.22
C GLU A 149 6.32 17.38 9.83
N GLU A 150 5.96 16.17 10.29
CA GLU A 150 6.65 14.91 9.94
C GLU A 150 6.64 14.67 8.42
N LYS A 151 5.50 14.90 7.78
CA LYS A 151 5.38 14.76 6.31
C LYS A 151 6.29 15.74 5.57
N THR A 152 6.33 17.00 6.03
CA THR A 152 7.19 18.04 5.45
C THR A 152 8.66 17.67 5.61
N ALA A 153 9.10 17.34 6.82
CA ALA A 153 10.47 16.93 7.11
C ALA A 153 10.87 15.66 6.34
N THR A 154 9.97 14.69 6.20
CA THR A 154 10.22 13.47 5.41
C THR A 154 10.43 13.79 3.94
N ASN A 155 9.65 14.72 3.38
CA ASN A 155 9.82 15.14 1.99
C ASN A 155 11.16 15.86 1.78
N GLU A 156 11.54 16.74 2.72
CA GLU A 156 12.83 17.42 2.71
C GLU A 156 14.00 16.42 2.79
N LEU A 157 13.93 15.46 3.72
CA LEU A 157 14.93 14.39 3.86
C LEU A 157 15.02 13.55 2.59
N ASN A 158 13.90 13.16 1.99
CA ASN A 158 13.90 12.40 0.73
C ASN A 158 14.46 13.21 -0.45
N ALA A 159 14.31 14.54 -0.44
CA ALA A 159 14.92 15.40 -1.45
C ALA A 159 16.44 15.49 -1.25
N LEU A 160 16.89 15.67 0.00
CA LEU A 160 18.30 15.69 0.36
C LEU A 160 18.99 14.33 0.12
N GLU A 161 18.34 13.22 0.44
CA GLU A 161 18.86 11.87 0.20
C GLU A 161 19.06 11.63 -1.29
N ARG A 162 18.09 12.02 -2.12
CA ARG A 162 18.24 11.98 -3.59
C ARG A 162 19.40 12.85 -4.09
N LYS A 163 19.61 14.04 -3.51
CA LYS A 163 20.79 14.88 -3.82
C LYS A 163 22.10 14.18 -3.44
N ILE A 164 22.16 13.57 -2.25
CA ILE A 164 23.35 12.83 -1.77
C ILE A 164 23.64 11.62 -2.67
N GLU A 165 22.62 10.84 -3.03
CA GLU A 165 22.75 9.71 -3.96
C GLU A 165 23.30 10.17 -5.32
N MET A 166 22.80 11.30 -5.84
CA MET A 166 23.33 11.88 -7.08
C MET A 166 24.78 12.35 -6.94
N TRP A 167 25.19 12.92 -5.80
CA TRP A 167 26.59 13.25 -5.53
C TRP A 167 27.49 12.00 -5.49
N THR A 168 26.98 10.88 -4.96
CA THR A 168 27.73 9.60 -4.95
C THR A 168 27.85 8.97 -6.35
N LEU A 169 26.89 9.22 -7.24
CA LEU A 169 26.94 8.80 -8.64
C LEU A 169 27.85 9.70 -9.50
N GLY A 170 27.96 10.98 -9.15
CA GLY A 170 28.82 11.96 -9.84
C GLY A 170 30.33 11.83 -9.60
N THR A 171 30.77 11.00 -8.65
CA THR A 171 32.19 10.89 -8.29
C THR A 171 33.03 9.99 -9.22
N SER A 172 32.41 9.32 -10.21
CA SER A 172 33.15 8.57 -11.24
C SER A 172 33.53 9.42 -12.47
N ALA A 173 33.20 10.72 -12.50
CA ALA A 173 33.51 11.60 -13.63
C ALA A 173 34.04 13.00 -13.21
N THR A 174 34.75 13.11 -12.08
CA THR A 174 35.47 14.34 -11.71
C THR A 174 36.97 14.15 -11.84
N GLY A 175 37.41 13.86 -13.07
CA GLY A 175 38.78 14.14 -13.48
C GLY A 175 38.93 15.63 -13.78
N ARG A 176 39.47 16.36 -12.80
CA ARG A 176 39.91 17.78 -12.79
C ARG A 176 38.92 18.75 -12.14
N ILE A 177 39.08 18.90 -10.82
CA ILE A 177 38.97 20.21 -10.18
C ILE A 177 40.00 21.12 -10.87
N PHE A 178 39.55 21.92 -11.84
CA PHE A 178 40.31 23.10 -12.23
C PHE A 178 40.17 24.10 -11.09
N LYS A 179 41.22 24.22 -10.28
CA LYS A 179 41.49 25.49 -9.62
C LYS A 179 41.68 26.51 -10.74
N GLN A 180 40.65 27.30 -11.06
CA GLN A 180 40.84 28.51 -11.84
C GLN A 180 41.55 29.52 -10.93
N GLY A 181 42.88 29.40 -10.90
CA GLY A 181 43.71 30.59 -10.76
C GLY A 181 43.47 31.45 -11.99
N LEU A 182 43.34 32.76 -11.77
CA LEU A 182 43.40 33.78 -12.80
C LEU A 182 44.55 33.46 -13.77
N LEU A 183 44.21 33.24 -15.04
CA LEU A 183 45.16 33.43 -16.14
C LEU A 183 44.63 34.59 -16.98
N PRO A 184 45.44 35.63 -17.26
CA PRO A 184 45.06 36.69 -18.18
C PRO A 184 44.90 36.10 -19.58
N LEU A 185 43.81 36.47 -20.26
CA LEU A 185 43.56 36.08 -21.65
C LEU A 185 44.60 36.76 -22.56
N ASP A 186 45.30 35.97 -23.38
CA ASP A 186 46.26 36.44 -24.39
C ASP A 186 45.58 37.42 -25.38
N LYS A 187 46.18 38.59 -25.54
CA LYS A 187 45.67 39.70 -26.38
C LYS A 187 45.78 39.45 -27.90
N GLU A 188 46.39 38.35 -28.35
CA GLU A 188 46.66 38.12 -29.78
C GLU A 188 45.52 37.45 -30.58
N ILE A 189 44.49 36.90 -29.92
CA ILE A 189 43.39 36.17 -30.62
C ILE A 189 42.15 37.07 -30.87
N GLN A 190 42.09 38.27 -30.30
CA GLN A 190 40.91 39.14 -30.37
C GLN A 190 40.69 39.84 -31.73
N THR A 191 41.59 39.75 -32.69
CA THR A 191 41.50 40.50 -33.96
C THR A 191 40.66 39.84 -35.05
N HIS A 192 40.13 38.61 -34.86
CA HIS A 192 39.44 37.86 -35.92
C HIS A 192 38.11 37.19 -35.53
N LEU A 193 37.52 37.49 -34.37
CA LEU A 193 36.25 36.91 -33.92
C LEU A 193 35.11 37.96 -33.95
N PRO A 194 33.87 37.59 -34.35
CA PRO A 194 32.73 38.51 -34.31
C PRO A 194 32.40 38.98 -32.88
N GLU A 195 32.00 40.24 -32.71
CA GLU A 195 31.76 40.87 -31.39
C GLU A 195 30.72 40.12 -30.56
N GLU A 196 29.68 39.56 -31.19
CA GLU A 196 28.63 38.81 -30.51
C GLU A 196 29.15 37.49 -29.90
N VAL A 197 30.26 36.95 -30.41
CA VAL A 197 30.93 35.77 -29.84
C VAL A 197 31.70 36.15 -28.57
N LEU A 198 32.32 37.34 -28.59
CA LEU A 198 33.06 37.90 -27.45
C LEU A 198 32.11 38.32 -26.33
N GLU A 199 30.92 38.82 -26.67
CA GLU A 199 29.88 39.22 -25.72
C GLU A 199 29.35 38.03 -24.89
N LEU A 200 29.04 36.90 -25.53
CA LEU A 200 28.68 35.67 -24.82
C LEU A 200 29.83 35.15 -23.93
N GLU A 201 31.08 35.25 -24.39
CA GLU A 201 32.23 34.77 -23.64
C GLU A 201 32.50 35.63 -22.39
N ARG A 202 32.35 36.96 -22.49
CA ARG A 202 32.36 37.87 -21.34
C ARG A 202 31.21 37.58 -20.37
N PHE A 203 30.00 37.37 -20.89
CA PHE A 203 28.82 37.03 -20.07
C PHE A 203 29.04 35.74 -19.27
N LEU A 204 29.56 34.68 -19.91
CA LEU A 204 29.85 33.41 -19.23
C LEU A 204 30.97 33.52 -18.21
N GLN A 205 31.99 34.36 -18.45
CA GLN A 205 33.05 34.61 -17.48
C GLN A 205 32.54 35.36 -16.23
N GLN A 206 31.59 36.29 -16.41
CA GLN A 206 31.03 37.10 -15.32
C GLN A 206 29.95 36.37 -14.51
N THR A 207 29.18 35.47 -15.13
CA THR A 207 27.98 34.85 -14.53
C THR A 207 28.19 33.43 -14.02
N GLY A 208 29.44 32.95 -13.91
CA GLY A 208 29.74 31.62 -13.35
C GLY A 208 29.57 30.48 -14.35
N GLY A 209 29.84 30.73 -15.63
CA GLY A 209 29.90 29.72 -16.69
C GLY A 209 28.53 29.34 -17.28
N ARG A 210 28.46 28.19 -17.94
CA ARG A 210 27.27 27.73 -18.68
C ARG A 210 26.08 27.35 -17.81
N GLN A 211 26.26 27.29 -16.50
CA GLN A 211 25.21 26.93 -15.53
C GLN A 211 24.85 28.13 -14.64
N GLY A 212 25.35 29.34 -14.92
CA GLY A 212 24.98 30.55 -14.16
C GLY A 212 25.40 30.50 -12.69
N GLY A 213 26.47 29.77 -12.36
CA GLY A 213 26.92 29.56 -10.98
C GLY A 213 26.10 28.55 -10.18
N TRP A 214 25.09 27.91 -10.78
CA TRP A 214 24.38 26.77 -10.17
C TRP A 214 25.15 25.48 -10.41
N ASP A 215 25.03 24.51 -9.50
CA ASP A 215 25.52 23.17 -9.78
C ASP A 215 24.70 22.51 -10.90
N GLU A 216 25.33 21.56 -11.60
CA GLU A 216 24.74 20.88 -12.75
C GLU A 216 23.41 20.20 -12.39
N CYS A 217 23.27 19.65 -11.18
CA CYS A 217 22.05 18.96 -10.76
C CYS A 217 20.88 19.94 -10.63
N ASP A 218 21.08 21.01 -9.87
CA ASP A 218 20.05 22.03 -9.63
C ASP A 218 19.68 22.76 -10.93
N HIS A 219 20.66 23.00 -11.82
CA HIS A 219 20.41 23.58 -13.13
C HIS A 219 19.55 22.67 -14.03
N GLN A 220 19.82 21.35 -14.05
CA GLN A 220 19.02 20.39 -14.83
C GLN A 220 17.59 20.25 -14.31
N ILE A 221 17.39 20.26 -12.98
CA ILE A 221 16.07 20.26 -12.35
C ILE A 221 15.31 21.52 -12.76
N PHE A 222 15.96 22.69 -12.66
CA PHE A 222 15.40 23.96 -13.11
C PHE A 222 14.98 23.90 -14.59
N LEU A 223 15.86 23.48 -15.50
CA LEU A 223 15.56 23.39 -16.94
C LEU A 223 14.37 22.49 -17.25
N LYS A 224 14.28 21.34 -16.56
CA LYS A 224 13.19 20.38 -16.73
C LYS A 224 11.84 20.96 -16.31
N VAL A 225 11.79 21.62 -15.16
CA VAL A 225 10.56 22.25 -14.65
C VAL A 225 10.20 23.49 -15.48
N TRP A 226 11.17 24.34 -15.80
CA TRP A 226 10.95 25.56 -16.57
C TRP A 226 10.44 25.27 -17.99
N THR A 227 11.00 24.26 -18.67
CA THR A 227 10.58 23.83 -20.01
C THR A 227 9.18 23.21 -19.99
N LYS A 228 8.83 22.43 -18.94
CA LYS A 228 7.49 21.85 -18.74
C LYS A 228 6.40 22.92 -18.68
N HIS A 229 6.69 24.04 -18.00
CA HIS A 229 5.74 25.14 -17.81
C HIS A 229 5.81 26.22 -18.88
N LYS A 230 6.73 26.11 -19.85
CA LYS A 230 6.94 27.10 -20.92
C LYS A 230 7.09 28.54 -20.38
N GLY A 231 7.79 28.70 -19.25
CA GLY A 231 8.01 30.01 -18.61
C GLY A 231 6.78 30.64 -17.92
N LYS A 232 5.69 29.89 -17.69
CA LYS A 232 4.55 30.40 -16.90
C LYS A 232 4.88 30.44 -15.40
N PRO A 233 4.44 31.47 -14.63
CA PRO A 233 4.79 31.63 -13.20
C PRO A 233 4.49 30.43 -12.28
N SER A 234 3.65 29.50 -12.72
CA SER A 234 3.35 28.23 -12.03
C SER A 234 4.58 27.32 -11.83
N TYR A 235 5.65 27.51 -12.63
CA TYR A 235 6.87 26.69 -12.54
C TYR A 235 7.61 26.88 -11.22
N ILE A 236 7.54 28.06 -10.60
CA ILE A 236 8.30 28.40 -9.40
C ILE A 236 7.87 27.55 -8.21
N ASN A 237 6.56 27.35 -8.06
CA ASN A 237 6.02 26.54 -6.96
C ASN A 237 6.46 25.08 -7.12
N GLU A 238 6.42 24.54 -8.34
CA GLU A 238 6.89 23.17 -8.61
C GLU A 238 8.42 23.06 -8.47
N ALA A 239 9.19 24.10 -8.84
CA ALA A 239 10.64 24.08 -8.71
C ALA A 239 11.10 24.07 -7.24
N LEU A 240 10.41 24.80 -6.36
CA LEU A 240 10.68 24.82 -4.91
C LEU A 240 10.47 23.44 -4.26
N ASP A 241 9.55 22.63 -4.77
CA ASP A 241 9.33 21.25 -4.27
C ASP A 241 10.52 20.32 -4.54
N TYR A 242 11.33 20.62 -5.57
CA TYR A 242 12.50 19.83 -5.96
C TYR A 242 13.84 20.46 -5.53
N LEU A 243 13.84 21.74 -5.17
CA LEU A 243 15.02 22.53 -4.81
C LEU A 243 14.84 23.18 -3.41
N PRO A 244 14.87 22.37 -2.34
CA PRO A 244 14.54 22.84 -0.98
C PRO A 244 15.56 23.85 -0.41
N ASP A 245 16.75 23.92 -0.99
CA ASP A 245 17.86 24.83 -0.63
C ASP A 245 17.84 26.16 -1.40
N LYS A 246 16.92 26.34 -2.36
CA LYS A 246 16.80 27.57 -3.15
C LYS A 246 15.56 28.36 -2.75
N THR A 247 15.68 29.68 -2.68
CA THR A 247 14.51 30.54 -2.44
C THR A 247 13.82 30.88 -3.76
N ARG A 248 12.58 31.37 -3.65
CA ARG A 248 11.80 31.88 -4.78
C ARG A 248 12.59 32.91 -5.59
N GLU A 249 13.29 33.80 -4.88
CA GLU A 249 14.08 34.88 -5.46
C GLU A 249 15.30 34.34 -6.21
N THR A 250 15.97 33.31 -5.67
CA THR A 250 17.12 32.66 -6.34
C THR A 250 16.69 32.00 -7.65
N ILE A 251 15.54 31.31 -7.66
CA ILE A 251 15.01 30.67 -8.87
C ILE A 251 14.64 31.71 -9.95
N GLN A 252 14.04 32.84 -9.55
CA GLN A 252 13.69 33.92 -10.48
C GLN A 252 14.93 34.62 -11.07
N GLN A 253 15.98 34.81 -10.26
CA GLN A 253 17.25 35.34 -10.76
C GLN A 253 17.88 34.40 -11.77
N HIS A 254 17.81 33.09 -11.53
CA HIS A 254 18.32 32.09 -12.46
C HIS A 254 17.54 32.03 -13.77
N GLU A 255 16.22 32.24 -13.72
CA GLU A 255 15.40 32.39 -14.93
C GLU A 255 15.82 33.58 -15.78
N LYS A 256 16.02 34.75 -15.17
CA LYS A 256 16.48 35.95 -15.90
C LYS A 256 17.81 35.69 -16.58
N TRP A 257 18.76 35.11 -15.84
CA TRP A 257 20.05 34.70 -16.38
C TRP A 257 19.90 33.72 -17.55
N HIS A 258 19.04 32.71 -17.42
CA HIS A 258 18.85 31.69 -18.46
C HIS A 258 18.25 32.29 -19.75
N GLN A 259 17.31 33.22 -19.62
CA GLN A 259 16.73 33.95 -20.75
C GLN A 259 17.79 34.78 -21.49
N GLU A 260 18.64 35.49 -20.77
CA GLU A 260 19.73 36.29 -21.33
C GLU A 260 20.79 35.40 -22.01
N PHE A 261 21.12 34.26 -21.40
CA PHE A 261 22.00 33.25 -21.99
C PHE A 261 21.46 32.73 -23.34
N LEU A 262 20.16 32.43 -23.43
CA LEU A 262 19.54 31.95 -24.67
C LEU A 262 19.59 33.00 -25.80
N ILE A 263 19.41 34.28 -25.48
CA ILE A 263 19.50 35.39 -26.44
C ILE A 263 20.92 35.49 -27.00
N LEU A 264 21.92 35.53 -26.12
CA LEU A 264 23.33 35.63 -26.51
C LEU A 264 23.79 34.38 -27.30
N GLU A 265 23.31 33.19 -26.94
CA GLU A 265 23.62 31.97 -27.69
C GLU A 265 23.00 31.98 -29.10
N ALA A 266 21.79 32.51 -29.25
CA ALA A 266 21.14 32.68 -30.55
C ALA A 266 21.91 33.69 -31.43
N GLN A 267 22.28 34.85 -30.89
CA GLN A 267 23.08 35.87 -31.59
C GLN A 267 24.43 35.31 -32.05
N LYS A 268 25.13 34.56 -31.20
CA LYS A 268 26.35 33.85 -31.60
C LYS A 268 26.12 32.88 -32.76
N LYS A 269 25.04 32.09 -32.73
CA LYS A 269 24.73 31.13 -33.81
C LYS A 269 24.50 31.86 -35.13
N GLU A 270 23.78 32.98 -35.11
CA GLU A 270 23.56 33.82 -36.30
C GLU A 270 24.86 34.45 -36.83
N SER A 271 25.70 35.02 -35.97
CA SER A 271 26.98 35.60 -36.38
C SER A 271 27.93 34.56 -36.99
N ILE A 272 27.97 33.34 -36.44
CA ILE A 272 28.77 32.24 -37.02
C ILE A 272 28.22 31.81 -38.38
N GLN A 273 26.90 31.79 -38.57
CA GLN A 273 26.29 31.46 -39.87
C GLN A 273 26.60 32.53 -40.92
N LYS A 274 26.49 33.82 -40.58
CA LYS A 274 26.88 34.94 -41.45
C LYS A 274 28.35 34.87 -41.85
N TRP A 275 29.24 34.61 -40.88
CA TRP A 275 30.67 34.43 -41.14
C TRP A 275 30.97 33.25 -42.10
N LYS A 276 30.28 32.12 -41.92
CA LYS A 276 30.41 30.95 -42.82
C LYS A 276 29.97 31.27 -44.26
N MET A 277 28.86 31.97 -44.44
CA MET A 277 28.40 32.39 -45.77
C MET A 277 29.40 33.32 -46.47
N ASN A 278 29.92 34.33 -45.77
CA ASN A 278 30.88 35.28 -46.33
C ASN A 278 32.18 34.59 -46.77
N LYS A 279 32.71 33.67 -45.93
CA LYS A 279 33.93 32.92 -46.24
C LYS A 279 33.77 31.99 -47.45
N GLN A 280 32.56 31.49 -47.69
CA GLN A 280 32.24 30.65 -48.85
C GLN A 280 32.14 31.47 -50.14
N GLN A 281 31.56 32.66 -50.09
CA GLN A 281 31.53 33.60 -51.23
C GLN A 281 32.93 34.09 -51.63
N GLU A 282 33.81 34.32 -50.65
CA GLU A 282 35.18 34.75 -50.90
C GLU A 282 36.02 33.65 -51.57
N ARG A 283 35.83 32.38 -51.16
CA ARG A 283 36.43 31.23 -51.84
C ARG A 283 35.96 31.06 -53.29
N GLN A 284 34.70 31.39 -53.58
CA GLN A 284 34.16 31.31 -54.94
C GLN A 284 34.72 32.42 -55.85
N LYS A 285 34.96 33.63 -55.32
CA LYS A 285 35.63 34.71 -56.06
C LYS A 285 37.08 34.39 -56.42
N ILE A 286 37.84 33.83 -55.48
CA ILE A 286 39.24 33.42 -55.69
C ILE A 286 39.36 32.29 -56.74
N LEU A 287 38.33 31.46 -56.88
CA LEU A 287 38.28 30.39 -57.88
C LEU A 287 37.98 30.94 -59.29
N ALA A 288 37.21 32.02 -59.39
CA ALA A 288 36.86 32.67 -60.67
C ALA A 288 38.01 33.49 -61.28
N GLU A 289 38.96 33.97 -60.47
CA GLU A 289 40.12 34.75 -60.95
C GLU A 289 41.27 33.87 -61.51
N LYS A 290 41.23 32.55 -61.30
CA LYS A 290 42.33 31.64 -61.65
C LYS A 290 42.22 30.94 -63.02
N GLU A 291 41.22 31.26 -63.84
CA GLU A 291 41.07 30.68 -65.18
C GLU A 291 41.11 31.74 -66.30
N LYS A 292 42.32 32.10 -66.76
CA LYS A 292 42.60 32.68 -68.10
C LYS A 292 43.97 32.20 -68.61
N PRO A 293 44.11 31.68 -69.86
CA PRO A 293 45.39 31.19 -70.38
C PRO A 293 45.96 32.06 -71.53
N VAL A 294 47.28 32.24 -71.64
CA VAL A 294 48.01 32.52 -72.92
C VAL A 294 49.46 31.97 -72.90
N LEU A 295 49.83 31.43 -74.06
CA LEU A 295 51.02 30.72 -74.57
C LEU A 295 52.27 31.60 -74.86
N ASN A 296 53.46 30.95 -74.86
CA ASN A 296 54.39 30.75 -76.00
C ASN A 296 55.90 31.02 -75.80
N ALA A 297 56.69 30.14 -76.45
CA ALA A 297 58.14 29.98 -76.42
C ALA A 297 58.85 30.52 -77.69
N ALA A 298 60.14 30.85 -77.57
CA ALA A 298 61.21 30.93 -78.61
C ALA A 298 62.32 31.88 -78.07
N LYS A 299 63.65 31.75 -78.27
CA LYS A 299 64.50 31.06 -79.25
C LYS A 299 65.96 31.10 -78.74
N PHE A 300 66.76 30.10 -79.14
CA PHE A 300 68.24 30.05 -79.26
C PHE A 300 68.79 31.29 -80.03
N GLN A 301 70.04 31.78 -80.03
CA GLN A 301 71.39 31.32 -79.64
C GLN A 301 72.32 32.56 -79.77
N HIS A 302 73.30 32.77 -78.89
CA HIS A 302 74.56 33.46 -79.23
C HIS A 302 75.67 33.07 -78.22
N GLU A 303 76.27 31.90 -78.44
CA GLU A 303 77.67 31.65 -78.09
C GLU A 303 78.51 32.42 -79.13
N GLU A 304 79.66 33.04 -78.85
CA GLU A 304 80.91 32.29 -78.71
C GLU A 304 82.09 33.12 -78.13
N ALA A 305 81.82 34.21 -77.39
CA ALA A 305 82.87 34.97 -76.69
C ALA A 305 82.81 34.87 -75.15
N GLN A 306 81.84 34.14 -74.59
CA GLN A 306 81.69 33.91 -73.14
C GLN A 306 82.26 32.57 -72.64
N LYS A 307 82.83 31.75 -73.53
CA LYS A 307 83.22 30.37 -73.22
C LYS A 307 84.53 30.21 -72.42
N GLN A 308 85.36 31.25 -72.31
CA GLN A 308 86.59 31.20 -71.49
C GLN A 308 86.40 31.75 -70.06
N LYS A 309 85.45 32.67 -69.83
CA LYS A 309 85.05 33.09 -68.45
C LYS A 309 84.13 32.06 -67.77
N ALA A 310 83.29 31.36 -68.53
CA ALA A 310 82.33 30.39 -68.00
C ALA A 310 82.98 29.11 -67.44
N ASP A 311 84.18 28.72 -67.90
CA ASP A 311 84.86 27.49 -67.45
C ASP A 311 85.64 27.67 -66.13
N GLU A 312 86.18 28.86 -65.86
CA GLU A 312 86.74 29.19 -64.54
C GLU A 312 85.62 29.38 -63.50
N GLU A 313 84.51 30.00 -63.90
CA GLU A 313 83.33 30.15 -63.03
C GLU A 313 82.65 28.80 -62.76
N ARG A 314 82.62 27.88 -63.74
CA ARG A 314 82.15 26.49 -63.53
C ARG A 314 83.03 25.71 -62.56
N LYS A 315 84.35 25.87 -62.59
CA LYS A 315 85.27 25.20 -61.65
C LYS A 315 85.08 25.73 -60.22
N LYS A 316 84.92 27.05 -60.03
CA LYS A 316 84.58 27.64 -58.72
C LYS A 316 83.21 27.17 -58.21
N ARG A 317 82.18 27.21 -59.06
CA ARG A 317 80.84 26.73 -58.71
C ARG A 317 80.81 25.23 -58.40
N LEU A 318 81.67 24.41 -59.02
CA LEU A 318 81.77 22.96 -58.72
C LEU A 318 82.39 22.69 -57.34
N VAL A 319 83.33 23.52 -56.88
CA VAL A 319 83.90 23.43 -55.53
C VAL A 319 82.88 23.90 -54.49
N GLU A 320 82.24 25.05 -54.71
CA GLU A 320 81.17 25.57 -53.85
C GLU A 320 79.97 24.62 -53.78
N LEU A 321 79.61 23.96 -54.89
CA LEU A 321 78.53 22.96 -54.91
C LEU A 321 78.93 21.69 -54.14
N LYS A 322 80.20 21.28 -54.16
CA LYS A 322 80.71 20.14 -53.37
C LYS A 322 80.70 20.46 -51.88
N GLU A 323 81.11 21.67 -51.49
CA GLU A 323 81.04 22.13 -50.09
C GLU A 323 79.61 22.31 -49.60
N TRP A 324 78.72 22.88 -50.43
CA TRP A 324 77.30 22.98 -50.15
C TRP A 324 76.63 21.61 -50.02
N LYS A 325 76.98 20.63 -50.88
CA LYS A 325 76.48 19.25 -50.76
C LYS A 325 76.97 18.59 -49.47
N LYS A 326 78.22 18.82 -49.04
CA LYS A 326 78.71 18.36 -47.74
C LYS A 326 77.95 19.01 -46.58
N HIS A 327 77.80 20.33 -46.58
CA HIS A 327 77.06 21.05 -45.54
C HIS A 327 75.59 20.62 -45.48
N LYS A 328 74.94 20.43 -46.62
CA LYS A 328 73.56 19.98 -46.70
C LYS A 328 73.38 18.53 -46.23
N ALA A 329 74.34 17.65 -46.54
CA ALA A 329 74.34 16.28 -46.04
C ALA A 329 74.50 16.24 -44.51
N VAL A 330 75.40 17.06 -43.95
CA VAL A 330 75.59 17.17 -42.49
C VAL A 330 74.35 17.76 -41.82
N ALA A 331 73.77 18.83 -42.36
CA ALA A 331 72.54 19.43 -41.83
C ALA A 331 71.34 18.47 -41.87
N PHE A 332 71.22 17.67 -42.94
CA PHE A 332 70.19 16.64 -43.06
C PHE A 332 70.39 15.51 -42.04
N ALA A 333 71.64 15.06 -41.85
CA ALA A 333 71.98 14.06 -40.84
C ALA A 333 71.71 14.57 -39.40
N MET A 334 72.05 15.82 -39.09
CA MET A 334 71.75 16.43 -37.78
C MET A 334 70.23 16.54 -37.55
N LYS A 335 69.45 16.85 -38.58
CA LYS A 335 67.99 16.92 -38.48
C LYS A 335 67.35 15.54 -38.26
N GLN A 336 67.85 14.50 -38.93
CA GLN A 336 67.41 13.12 -38.66
C GLN A 336 67.79 12.65 -37.26
N ALA A 337 69.00 12.97 -36.78
CA ALA A 337 69.44 12.63 -35.43
C ALA A 337 68.58 13.32 -34.35
N ALA A 338 68.23 14.59 -34.55
CA ALA A 338 67.33 15.32 -33.64
C ALA A 338 65.91 14.73 -33.62
N GLN A 339 65.37 14.32 -34.78
CA GLN A 339 64.05 13.65 -34.84
C GLN A 339 64.05 12.31 -34.11
N LEU A 340 65.10 11.50 -34.26
CA LEU A 340 65.23 10.23 -33.55
C LEU A 340 65.32 10.42 -32.02
N GLN A 341 66.05 11.43 -31.55
CA GLN A 341 66.09 11.76 -30.12
C GLN A 341 64.74 12.21 -29.57
N GLU A 342 63.99 13.03 -30.32
CA GLU A 342 62.66 13.49 -29.91
C GLU A 342 61.65 12.34 -29.84
N GLU A 343 61.72 11.38 -30.77
CA GLU A 343 60.90 10.16 -30.73
C GLU A 343 61.26 9.25 -29.55
N GLU A 344 62.55 9.08 -29.25
CA GLU A 344 63.01 8.27 -28.11
C GLU A 344 62.58 8.89 -26.76
N GLU A 345 62.61 10.22 -26.64
CA GLU A 345 62.11 10.93 -25.45
C GLU A 345 60.58 10.82 -25.31
N LYS A 346 59.83 10.93 -26.42
CA LYS A 346 58.37 10.73 -26.41
C LYS A 346 58.01 9.32 -25.96
N GLU A 347 58.75 8.31 -26.42
CA GLU A 347 58.49 6.91 -26.05
C GLU A 347 58.84 6.64 -24.58
N LYS A 348 59.97 7.19 -24.08
CA LYS A 348 60.31 7.15 -22.64
C LYS A 348 59.25 7.84 -21.79
N LYS A 349 58.66 8.94 -22.26
CA LYS A 349 57.58 9.65 -21.55
C LYS A 349 56.30 8.83 -21.50
N LYS A 350 55.89 8.20 -22.61
CA LYS A 350 54.75 7.28 -22.67
C LYS A 350 54.93 6.09 -21.73
N GLN A 351 56.11 5.47 -21.69
CA GLN A 351 56.39 4.35 -20.78
C GLN A 351 56.31 4.75 -19.30
N ARG A 352 56.75 5.96 -18.94
CA ARG A 352 56.61 6.51 -17.58
C ARG A 352 55.15 6.78 -17.22
N GLU A 353 54.37 7.31 -18.15
CA GLU A 353 52.92 7.54 -17.98
C GLU A 353 52.18 6.21 -17.75
N HIS A 354 52.47 5.19 -18.57
CA HIS A 354 51.85 3.87 -18.46
C HIS A 354 52.18 3.19 -17.13
N LYS A 355 53.44 3.29 -16.65
CA LYS A 355 53.83 2.79 -15.32
C LYS A 355 53.07 3.49 -14.19
N ARG A 356 52.85 4.81 -14.28
CA ARG A 356 52.07 5.56 -13.28
C ARG A 356 50.60 5.16 -13.29
N GLN A 357 50.00 5.01 -14.46
CA GLN A 357 48.60 4.55 -14.59
C GLN A 357 48.41 3.14 -14.03
N PHE A 358 49.35 2.23 -14.28
CA PHE A 358 49.30 0.87 -13.73
C PHE A 358 49.41 0.84 -12.20
N GLN A 359 50.32 1.64 -11.61
CA GLN A 359 50.44 1.75 -10.15
C GLN A 359 49.18 2.36 -9.50
N MET A 360 48.58 3.38 -10.13
CA MET A 360 47.34 3.98 -9.65
C MET A 360 46.17 2.98 -9.68
N LYS A 361 46.10 2.15 -10.73
CA LYS A 361 45.07 1.10 -10.85
C LYS A 361 45.17 0.06 -9.74
N LEU A 362 46.38 -0.40 -9.41
CA LEU A 362 46.64 -1.33 -8.29
C LEU A 362 46.20 -0.75 -6.93
N LEU A 363 46.50 0.53 -6.67
CA LEU A 363 46.08 1.22 -5.45
C LEU A 363 44.55 1.35 -5.35
N LEU A 364 43.88 1.68 -6.46
CA LEU A 364 42.42 1.75 -6.53
C LEU A 364 41.77 0.38 -6.28
N GLU A 365 42.32 -0.69 -6.84
CA GLU A 365 41.83 -2.06 -6.63
C GLU A 365 41.97 -2.50 -5.17
N GLU A 366 43.11 -2.19 -4.52
CA GLU A 366 43.32 -2.51 -3.10
C GLU A 366 42.40 -1.69 -2.18
N TYR A 367 42.23 -0.39 -2.44
CA TYR A 367 41.31 0.47 -1.70
C TYR A 367 39.85 -0.01 -1.85
N THR A 368 39.43 -0.35 -3.08
CA THR A 368 38.09 -0.86 -3.36
C THR A 368 37.83 -2.17 -2.62
N ARG A 369 38.82 -3.07 -2.54
CA ARG A 369 38.72 -4.32 -1.80
C ARG A 369 38.54 -4.08 -0.30
N LYS A 370 39.39 -3.23 0.30
CA LYS A 370 39.29 -2.88 1.74
C LYS A 370 37.95 -2.23 2.08
N LYS A 371 37.43 -1.37 1.20
CA LYS A 371 36.12 -0.74 1.38
C LYS A 371 34.99 -1.77 1.38
N LYS A 372 35.00 -2.74 0.44
CA LYS A 372 34.02 -3.84 0.40
C LYS A 372 34.06 -4.71 1.65
N GLU A 373 35.25 -5.08 2.12
CA GLU A 373 35.41 -5.86 3.36
C GLU A 373 34.86 -5.10 4.59
N GLN A 374 35.09 -3.78 4.64
CA GLN A 374 34.58 -2.92 5.71
C GLN A 374 33.05 -2.79 5.67
N GLU A 375 32.45 -2.62 4.49
CA GLU A 375 31.00 -2.56 4.29
C GLU A 375 30.32 -3.89 4.66
N GLU A 376 30.92 -5.03 4.30
CA GLU A 376 30.41 -6.35 4.65
C GLU A 376 30.50 -6.62 6.16
N CYS A 377 31.60 -6.20 6.80
CA CYS A 377 31.74 -6.27 8.25
C CYS A 377 30.68 -5.42 8.98
N LEU A 378 30.38 -4.22 8.48
CA LEU A 378 29.33 -3.36 9.03
C LEU A 378 27.92 -3.95 8.86
N ARG A 379 27.66 -4.61 7.73
CA ARG A 379 26.39 -5.31 7.48
C ARG A 379 26.18 -6.45 8.47
N LEU A 380 27.20 -7.28 8.68
CA LEU A 380 27.16 -8.38 9.65
C LEU A 380 27.00 -7.89 11.10
N ASP A 381 27.62 -6.78 11.47
CA ASP A 381 27.46 -6.20 12.81
C ASP A 381 26.05 -5.63 13.02
N LYS A 382 25.46 -5.02 11.98
CA LYS A 382 24.07 -4.55 11.99
C LYS A 382 23.07 -5.71 12.16
N GLU A 383 23.24 -6.79 11.39
CA GLU A 383 22.39 -7.99 11.50
C GLU A 383 22.45 -8.60 12.91
N LYS A 384 23.64 -8.67 13.52
CA LYS A 384 23.81 -9.15 14.90
C LYS A 384 23.14 -8.25 15.92
N ARG A 385 23.19 -6.92 15.76
CA ARG A 385 22.50 -5.97 16.66
C ARG A 385 20.99 -6.09 16.55
N GLU A 386 20.46 -6.21 15.33
CA GLU A 386 19.02 -6.42 15.10
C GLU A 386 18.53 -7.76 15.66
N GLU A 387 19.36 -8.80 15.61
CA GLU A 387 19.05 -10.09 16.21
C GLU A 387 19.06 -10.05 17.75
N ALA A 388 20.07 -9.38 18.33
CA ALA A 388 20.13 -9.16 19.78
C ALA A 388 18.94 -8.33 20.28
N GLU A 389 18.55 -7.28 19.56
CA GLU A 389 17.38 -6.45 19.91
C GLU A 389 16.06 -7.24 19.80
N ARG A 390 15.94 -8.13 18.80
CA ARG A 390 14.80 -9.05 18.67
C ARG A 390 14.75 -10.04 19.84
N GLU A 391 15.88 -10.56 20.28
CA GLU A 391 15.95 -11.49 21.41
C GLU A 391 15.70 -10.80 22.75
N GLU A 392 16.18 -9.57 22.93
CA GLU A 392 15.86 -8.73 24.09
C GLU A 392 14.36 -8.43 24.16
N LYS A 393 13.75 -7.98 23.05
CA LYS A 393 12.29 -7.78 22.97
C LYS A 393 11.51 -9.05 23.28
N ARG A 394 11.98 -10.23 22.85
CA ARG A 394 11.38 -11.52 23.21
C ARG A 394 11.49 -11.81 24.71
N ARG A 395 12.62 -11.49 25.35
CA ARG A 395 12.78 -11.62 26.80
C ARG A 395 11.85 -10.67 27.57
N THR A 396 11.81 -9.39 27.20
CA THR A 396 10.92 -8.42 27.84
C THR A 396 9.45 -8.81 27.67
N ALA A 397 9.08 -9.33 26.49
CA ALA A 397 7.74 -9.86 26.25
C ALA A 397 7.45 -11.09 27.12
N ALA A 398 8.39 -12.04 27.24
CA ALA A 398 8.25 -13.20 28.11
C ALA A 398 8.08 -12.80 29.60
N GLU A 399 8.85 -11.83 30.08
CA GLU A 399 8.71 -11.29 31.44
C GLU A 399 7.36 -10.61 31.66
N GLN A 400 6.84 -9.87 30.67
CA GLN A 400 5.50 -9.29 30.76
C GLN A 400 4.41 -10.36 30.69
N ILE A 401 4.58 -11.41 29.89
CA ILE A 401 3.64 -12.54 29.82
C ILE A 401 3.53 -13.21 31.19
N VAL A 402 4.64 -13.45 31.89
CA VAL A 402 4.61 -14.01 33.25
C VAL A 402 3.84 -13.10 34.21
N LYS A 403 4.10 -11.77 34.19
CA LYS A 403 3.36 -10.81 35.01
C LYS A 403 1.86 -10.76 34.68
N PHE A 404 1.50 -10.92 33.41
CA PHE A 404 0.10 -11.01 33.00
C PHE A 404 -0.53 -12.32 33.45
N GLN A 405 0.18 -13.45 33.35
CA GLN A 405 -0.27 -14.76 33.83
C GLN A 405 -0.48 -14.76 35.35
N GLU A 406 0.42 -14.15 36.13
CA GLU A 406 0.25 -13.99 37.58
C GLU A 406 -0.97 -13.12 37.93
N ARG A 407 -1.15 -11.99 37.23
CA ARG A 407 -2.32 -11.12 37.43
C ARG A 407 -3.62 -11.82 37.04
N ASP A 408 -3.59 -12.58 35.96
CA ASP A 408 -4.76 -13.29 35.44
C ASP A 408 -5.09 -14.52 36.32
N LEU A 409 -4.07 -15.19 36.88
CA LEU A 409 -4.22 -16.22 37.91
C LEU A 409 -4.83 -15.64 39.19
N HIS A 410 -4.36 -14.48 39.66
CA HIS A 410 -4.93 -13.81 40.82
C HIS A 410 -6.39 -13.38 40.59
N LYS A 411 -6.71 -12.88 39.39
CA LYS A 411 -8.11 -12.62 39.00
C LYS A 411 -8.95 -13.89 38.90
N LEU A 412 -8.36 -15.00 38.46
CA LEU A 412 -9.04 -16.28 38.39
C LEU A 412 -9.32 -16.83 39.79
N GLU A 413 -8.39 -16.73 40.72
CA GLU A 413 -8.57 -17.07 42.14
C GLU A 413 -9.68 -16.24 42.77
N LEU A 414 -9.68 -14.91 42.55
CA LEU A 414 -10.77 -14.03 43.00
C LEU A 414 -12.12 -14.43 42.39
N LYS A 415 -12.16 -14.79 41.10
CA LYS A 415 -13.37 -15.27 40.44
C LYS A 415 -13.81 -16.64 40.95
N ILE A 416 -12.90 -17.53 41.31
CA ILE A 416 -13.21 -18.82 41.92
C ILE A 416 -13.81 -18.61 43.31
N LEU A 417 -13.26 -17.68 44.10
CA LEU A 417 -13.83 -17.29 45.40
C LEU A 417 -15.21 -16.64 45.25
N GLU A 418 -15.39 -15.72 44.30
CA GLU A 418 -16.71 -15.16 43.99
C GLU A 418 -17.69 -16.22 43.49
N LYS A 419 -17.22 -17.20 42.70
CA LYS A 419 -18.03 -18.30 42.20
C LYS A 419 -18.42 -19.25 43.33
N GLN A 420 -17.51 -19.56 44.25
CA GLN A 420 -17.81 -20.34 45.45
C GLN A 420 -18.81 -19.61 46.34
N ALA A 421 -18.62 -18.31 46.58
CA ALA A 421 -19.59 -17.49 47.32
C ALA A 421 -20.96 -17.47 46.65
N LYS A 422 -21.01 -17.35 45.32
CA LYS A 422 -22.26 -17.44 44.54
C LYS A 422 -22.84 -18.86 44.55
N GLU A 423 -22.04 -19.90 44.50
CA GLU A 423 -22.48 -21.30 44.60
C GLU A 423 -23.05 -21.59 45.98
N ASP A 424 -22.46 -21.04 47.04
CA ASP A 424 -22.98 -21.15 48.40
C ASP A 424 -24.27 -20.33 48.56
N GLU A 425 -24.35 -19.14 47.96
CA GLU A 425 -25.59 -18.34 47.89
C GLU A 425 -26.66 -19.04 47.06
N ILE A 426 -26.28 -19.73 45.97
CA ILE A 426 -27.17 -20.55 45.14
C ILE A 426 -27.63 -21.79 45.91
N LYS A 427 -26.76 -22.47 46.66
CA LYS A 427 -27.14 -23.61 47.53
C LYS A 427 -28.09 -23.17 48.65
N GLU A 428 -27.88 -21.99 49.22
CA GLU A 428 -28.77 -21.39 50.21
C GLU A 428 -30.12 -21.02 49.57
N LYS A 429 -30.10 -20.45 48.36
CA LYS A 429 -31.29 -20.18 47.54
C LYS A 429 -31.98 -21.47 47.08
N GLU A 430 -31.25 -22.55 46.78
CA GLU A 430 -31.77 -23.88 46.42
C GLU A 430 -32.38 -24.57 47.62
N LYS A 431 -31.80 -24.46 48.83
CA LYS A 431 -32.45 -24.92 50.07
C LYS A 431 -33.75 -24.15 50.35
N ARG A 432 -33.79 -22.84 50.05
CA ARG A 432 -35.03 -22.04 50.12
C ARG A 432 -36.02 -22.42 49.03
N LEU A 433 -35.55 -22.65 47.80
CA LEU A 433 -36.35 -23.03 46.65
C LEU A 433 -36.82 -24.49 46.71
N SER A 434 -36.09 -25.42 47.32
CA SER A 434 -36.52 -26.83 47.47
C SER A 434 -37.70 -26.92 48.44
N LYS A 435 -37.65 -26.15 49.55
CA LYS A 435 -38.80 -25.96 50.47
C LYS A 435 -40.01 -25.30 49.78
N LEU A 436 -39.79 -24.57 48.69
CA LEU A 436 -40.83 -23.95 47.86
C LEU A 436 -41.30 -24.87 46.72
N ARG A 437 -40.42 -25.69 46.14
CA ARG A 437 -40.69 -26.67 45.08
C ARG A 437 -41.44 -27.89 45.61
N GLU A 438 -41.18 -28.33 46.85
CA GLU A 438 -41.99 -29.34 47.55
C GLU A 438 -43.47 -28.90 47.67
N LYS A 439 -43.73 -27.59 47.67
CA LYS A 439 -45.09 -27.03 47.73
C LYS A 439 -45.72 -26.80 46.35
N VAL A 440 -44.94 -26.80 45.28
CA VAL A 440 -45.40 -26.45 43.93
C VAL A 440 -44.60 -27.25 42.90
N GLU A 441 -44.91 -28.54 42.78
CA GLU A 441 -44.36 -29.36 41.69
C GLU A 441 -45.39 -29.40 40.56
N ILE A 442 -45.17 -28.58 39.52
CA ILE A 442 -45.86 -28.71 38.24
C ILE A 442 -44.83 -29.21 37.24
N ASN A 443 -44.94 -30.49 36.90
CA ASN A 443 -44.09 -31.17 35.94
C ASN A 443 -44.58 -30.84 34.52
N VAL A 444 -43.77 -30.17 33.70
CA VAL A 444 -44.08 -29.95 32.27
C VAL A 444 -42.95 -30.53 31.42
N SER A 445 -43.29 -31.52 30.60
CA SER A 445 -42.37 -32.16 29.67
C SER A 445 -41.98 -31.24 28.52
N ARG A 446 -40.74 -31.36 28.06
CA ARG A 446 -40.17 -30.58 26.95
C ARG A 446 -40.81 -31.02 25.62
N ASP A 447 -41.54 -30.11 24.97
CA ASP A 447 -42.21 -30.32 23.68
C ASP A 447 -41.36 -29.75 22.52
N PRO A 448 -40.75 -30.59 21.67
CA PRO A 448 -39.96 -30.18 20.51
C PRO A 448 -40.76 -29.40 19.46
N TYR A 449 -42.08 -29.59 19.38
CA TYR A 449 -42.94 -28.92 18.40
C TYR A 449 -43.20 -27.45 18.73
N ARG A 450 -42.77 -26.96 19.89
CA ARG A 450 -42.94 -25.56 20.30
C ARG A 450 -42.17 -24.57 19.42
N LEU A 451 -41.05 -24.99 18.83
CA LEU A 451 -40.23 -24.17 17.92
C LEU A 451 -40.96 -23.83 16.61
N TYR A 452 -41.78 -24.75 16.12
CA TYR A 452 -42.56 -24.57 14.89
C TYR A 452 -43.93 -23.93 15.11
N ARG A 453 -44.30 -23.70 16.38
CA ARG A 453 -45.57 -23.06 16.72
C ARG A 453 -45.36 -21.55 16.89
N PRO A 454 -46.15 -20.72 16.20
CA PRO A 454 -46.13 -19.28 16.43
C PRO A 454 -46.31 -18.99 17.93
N THR A 455 -45.41 -18.17 18.49
CA THR A 455 -45.48 -17.80 19.90
C THR A 455 -46.81 -17.11 20.18
N LYS A 456 -47.33 -17.16 21.42
CA LYS A 456 -48.56 -16.42 21.77
C LYS A 456 -48.47 -14.94 21.37
N VAL A 457 -47.29 -14.34 21.51
CA VAL A 457 -46.99 -12.97 21.06
C VAL A 457 -47.10 -12.84 19.54
N TRP A 458 -46.57 -13.79 18.76
CA TRP A 458 -46.73 -13.80 17.30
C TRP A 458 -48.19 -13.95 16.90
N LYS A 459 -48.91 -14.91 17.49
CA LYS A 459 -50.34 -15.12 17.24
C LYS A 459 -51.16 -13.86 17.53
N GLU A 460 -50.81 -13.15 18.60
CA GLU A 460 -51.50 -11.91 18.96
C GLU A 460 -51.15 -10.73 18.05
N ARG A 461 -49.93 -10.70 17.50
CA ARG A 461 -49.53 -9.73 16.47
C ARG A 461 -50.14 -10.03 15.10
N THR A 462 -50.48 -11.29 14.82
CA THR A 462 -51.10 -11.74 13.57
C THR A 462 -52.63 -11.92 13.66
N LYS A 463 -53.25 -11.61 14.80
CA LYS A 463 -54.72 -11.60 14.90
C LYS A 463 -55.25 -10.48 13.99
N GLU A 464 -56.10 -10.85 13.04
CA GLU A 464 -56.83 -9.90 12.21
C GLU A 464 -57.74 -9.04 13.10
N ILE A 465 -57.62 -7.71 12.95
CA ILE A 465 -58.54 -6.75 13.58
C ILE A 465 -59.55 -6.34 12.50
N GLY A 466 -60.76 -6.92 12.58
CA GLY A 466 -61.98 -6.36 11.97
C GLY A 466 -62.07 -6.34 10.43
N PRO A 467 -63.20 -5.84 9.88
CA PRO A 467 -63.60 -6.03 8.47
C PRO A 467 -62.77 -5.23 7.45
N VAL A 468 -61.75 -4.52 7.89
CA VAL A 468 -60.88 -3.69 7.06
C VAL A 468 -59.46 -4.14 7.40
N GLY A 469 -58.95 -5.13 6.67
CA GLY A 469 -57.72 -5.86 6.97
C GLY A 469 -56.44 -5.03 6.90
N THR A 470 -56.23 -4.14 7.88
CA THR A 470 -54.98 -3.41 8.10
C THR A 470 -54.44 -3.73 9.48
N GLY A 471 -53.99 -4.97 9.68
CA GLY A 471 -53.10 -5.31 10.78
C GLY A 471 -51.80 -4.50 10.68
N PRO A 472 -51.04 -4.30 11.78
CA PRO A 472 -49.81 -3.54 11.75
C PRO A 472 -48.76 -4.27 10.90
N LEU A 473 -48.63 -3.84 9.63
CA LEU A 473 -47.53 -4.23 8.75
C LEU A 473 -46.23 -3.88 9.46
N LEU A 474 -45.46 -4.90 9.88
CA LEU A 474 -44.06 -4.70 10.23
C LEU A 474 -43.36 -4.14 8.99
N GLN A 475 -43.14 -2.82 8.98
CA GLN A 475 -42.56 -2.02 7.90
C GLN A 475 -41.06 -2.31 7.75
N ILE A 476 -40.70 -3.56 7.44
CA ILE A 476 -39.31 -3.96 7.22
C ILE A 476 -39.10 -4.05 5.70
N PRO A 477 -38.47 -3.05 5.07
CA PRO A 477 -38.32 -3.02 3.62
C PRO A 477 -37.29 -4.02 3.08
N HIS A 478 -36.52 -4.70 3.93
CA HIS A 478 -35.38 -5.57 3.55
C HIS A 478 -35.55 -7.04 3.98
N ARG A 479 -36.79 -7.54 4.12
CA ARG A 479 -37.06 -8.93 4.53
C ARG A 479 -36.50 -9.98 3.57
N LEU A 480 -36.43 -9.67 2.28
CA LEU A 480 -35.90 -10.59 1.27
C LEU A 480 -34.41 -10.93 1.50
N THR A 481 -33.61 -9.98 1.98
CA THR A 481 -32.21 -10.26 2.37
C THR A 481 -32.13 -11.16 3.60
N VAL A 482 -33.05 -11.01 4.57
CA VAL A 482 -33.11 -11.90 5.74
C VAL A 482 -33.50 -13.32 5.31
N ALA A 483 -34.45 -13.44 4.37
CA ALA A 483 -34.81 -14.72 3.77
C ALA A 483 -33.59 -15.33 3.04
N PHE A 484 -32.82 -14.54 2.30
CA PHE A 484 -31.57 -15.00 1.69
C PHE A 484 -30.57 -15.55 2.71
N PHE A 485 -30.32 -14.83 3.82
CA PHE A 485 -29.40 -15.33 4.85
C PHE A 485 -29.87 -16.66 5.46
N ALA A 486 -31.18 -16.82 5.69
CA ALA A 486 -31.74 -18.06 6.22
C ALA A 486 -31.67 -19.19 5.19
N LEU A 487 -32.16 -18.97 3.97
CA LEU A 487 -32.22 -19.99 2.91
C LEU A 487 -30.83 -20.41 2.44
N SER A 488 -29.94 -19.45 2.19
CA SER A 488 -28.55 -19.74 1.83
C SER A 488 -27.82 -20.39 3.00
N GLY A 489 -28.10 -19.98 4.24
CA GLY A 489 -27.58 -20.66 5.44
C GLY A 489 -28.01 -22.12 5.54
N LEU A 490 -29.29 -22.41 5.30
CA LEU A 490 -29.82 -23.78 5.25
C LEU A 490 -29.22 -24.58 4.09
N ASP A 491 -29.07 -24.00 2.90
CA ASP A 491 -28.39 -24.63 1.76
C ASP A 491 -26.93 -24.98 2.08
N MET A 492 -26.23 -24.05 2.74
CA MET A 492 -24.87 -24.26 3.21
C MET A 492 -24.76 -25.36 4.26
N LEU A 493 -25.81 -25.59 5.05
CA LEU A 493 -25.91 -26.68 6.04
C LEU A 493 -26.64 -27.93 5.49
N ASP A 494 -26.89 -27.98 4.18
CA ASP A 494 -27.62 -29.08 3.52
C ASP A 494 -28.97 -29.42 4.17
N SER A 495 -29.73 -28.40 4.56
CA SER A 495 -30.97 -28.51 5.34
C SER A 495 -32.14 -27.76 4.68
N LEU A 496 -32.16 -27.64 3.35
CA LEU A 496 -33.26 -26.98 2.62
C LEU A 496 -34.56 -27.77 2.59
N ASP A 497 -34.54 -29.04 2.98
CA ASP A 497 -35.71 -29.92 3.11
C ASP A 497 -36.64 -29.51 4.25
N VAL A 498 -36.16 -28.75 5.24
CA VAL A 498 -36.94 -28.32 6.41
C VAL A 498 -37.93 -27.19 6.12
N VAL A 499 -37.91 -26.62 4.90
CA VAL A 499 -38.78 -25.52 4.49
C VAL A 499 -39.65 -25.91 3.30
N ASN A 500 -40.86 -25.35 3.23
CA ASN A 500 -41.68 -25.48 2.02
C ASN A 500 -41.12 -24.56 0.92
N LYS A 501 -40.45 -25.15 -0.07
CA LYS A 501 -39.82 -24.41 -1.16
C LYS A 501 -40.82 -23.70 -2.04
N GLU A 502 -41.97 -24.32 -2.33
CA GLU A 502 -43.00 -23.80 -3.23
C GLU A 502 -43.63 -22.52 -2.67
N ASP A 503 -44.04 -22.54 -1.39
CA ASP A 503 -44.63 -21.36 -0.72
C ASP A 503 -43.68 -20.17 -0.73
N ILE A 504 -42.39 -20.43 -0.47
CA ILE A 504 -41.37 -19.38 -0.42
C ILE A 504 -41.08 -18.85 -1.84
N VAL A 505 -41.07 -19.72 -2.85
CA VAL A 505 -40.94 -19.31 -4.26
C VAL A 505 -42.10 -18.41 -4.68
N GLU A 506 -43.36 -18.77 -4.35
CA GLU A 506 -44.52 -17.92 -4.63
C GLU A 506 -44.41 -16.56 -3.91
N TRP A 507 -43.96 -16.55 -2.66
CA TRP A 507 -43.72 -15.32 -1.91
C TRP A 507 -42.63 -14.45 -2.54
N ILE A 508 -41.51 -15.02 -3.00
CA ILE A 508 -40.46 -14.25 -3.67
C ILE A 508 -40.98 -13.68 -4.99
N TYR A 509 -41.71 -14.45 -5.77
CA TYR A 509 -42.33 -13.96 -7.00
C TYR A 509 -43.40 -12.90 -6.75
N SER A 510 -44.03 -12.88 -5.57
CA SER A 510 -44.93 -11.78 -5.22
C SER A 510 -44.22 -10.44 -5.00
N LEU A 511 -42.90 -10.47 -4.84
CA LEU A 511 -42.08 -9.28 -4.66
C LEU A 511 -41.51 -8.74 -5.97
N GLN A 512 -41.64 -9.47 -7.09
CA GLN A 512 -41.18 -8.95 -8.38
C GLN A 512 -42.03 -7.73 -8.80
N VAL A 513 -41.35 -6.64 -9.16
CA VAL A 513 -41.94 -5.48 -9.82
C VAL A 513 -41.92 -5.77 -11.31
N LEU A 514 -43.07 -6.17 -11.84
CA LEU A 514 -43.26 -6.48 -13.25
C LEU A 514 -43.54 -5.20 -14.05
N PRO A 515 -43.24 -5.20 -15.35
CA PRO A 515 -43.66 -4.13 -16.23
C PRO A 515 -45.19 -4.05 -16.28
N THR A 516 -45.73 -2.83 -16.29
CA THR A 516 -47.13 -2.54 -16.59
C THR A 516 -47.47 -2.92 -18.03
N GLU A 517 -48.76 -2.98 -18.38
CA GLU A 517 -49.20 -3.34 -19.73
C GLU A 517 -48.61 -2.43 -20.82
N ASP A 518 -48.53 -1.12 -20.54
CA ASP A 518 -47.90 -0.11 -21.41
C ASP A 518 -46.35 -0.11 -21.33
N ARG A 519 -45.77 -0.93 -20.45
CA ARG A 519 -44.33 -1.06 -20.17
C ARG A 519 -43.64 0.25 -19.77
N SER A 520 -44.39 1.25 -19.31
CA SER A 520 -43.84 2.57 -18.97
C SER A 520 -42.89 2.53 -17.76
N ASN A 521 -43.09 1.57 -16.84
CA ASN A 521 -42.27 1.41 -15.62
C ASN A 521 -41.07 0.45 -15.77
N MET A 522 -40.63 0.09 -16.99
CA MET A 522 -39.51 -0.85 -17.22
C MET A 522 -38.24 -0.48 -16.42
N HIS A 523 -37.97 0.82 -16.26
CA HIS A 523 -36.83 1.38 -15.54
C HIS A 523 -36.94 1.27 -14.01
N ARG A 524 -38.09 0.83 -13.48
CA ARG A 524 -38.36 0.60 -12.05
C ARG A 524 -38.43 -0.89 -11.69
N CYS A 525 -38.32 -1.78 -12.68
CA CYS A 525 -38.51 -3.20 -12.49
C CYS A 525 -37.34 -3.86 -11.73
N GLY A 526 -37.63 -4.98 -11.06
CA GLY A 526 -36.71 -5.67 -10.16
C GLY A 526 -37.48 -6.42 -9.08
N PHE A 527 -36.95 -6.52 -7.87
CA PHE A 527 -37.67 -7.07 -6.72
C PHE A 527 -37.78 -6.04 -5.59
N ARG A 528 -38.93 -6.05 -4.92
CA ARG A 528 -39.16 -5.39 -3.62
C ARG A 528 -38.49 -6.20 -2.52
N GLY A 529 -38.17 -5.58 -1.39
CA GLY A 529 -37.66 -6.33 -0.24
C GLY A 529 -38.75 -6.83 0.71
N SER A 530 -39.98 -6.32 0.62
CA SER A 530 -41.19 -6.87 1.24
C SER A 530 -42.47 -6.27 0.62
N SER A 531 -43.65 -6.68 1.08
CA SER A 531 -44.96 -6.16 0.65
C SER A 531 -45.42 -4.92 1.42
N TYR A 532 -44.49 -4.13 1.99
CA TYR A 532 -44.83 -3.01 2.88
C TYR A 532 -45.63 -1.88 2.20
N LEU A 533 -45.57 -1.76 0.88
CA LEU A 533 -46.35 -0.78 0.10
C LEU A 533 -47.85 -1.13 0.00
N GLY A 534 -48.27 -2.29 0.52
CA GLY A 534 -49.68 -2.72 0.45
C GLY A 534 -50.12 -3.18 -0.94
N MET A 535 -49.17 -3.45 -1.85
CA MET A 535 -49.48 -4.03 -3.15
C MET A 535 -50.17 -5.40 -2.98
N PRO A 536 -51.20 -5.72 -3.78
CA PRO A 536 -51.88 -7.00 -3.69
C PRO A 536 -50.90 -8.14 -3.99
N PHE A 537 -51.06 -9.27 -3.29
CA PHE A 537 -50.23 -10.44 -3.50
C PHE A 537 -50.44 -10.99 -4.92
N ASN A 538 -49.41 -10.86 -5.77
CA ASN A 538 -49.40 -11.38 -7.12
C ASN A 538 -48.07 -12.11 -7.38
N PRO A 539 -48.02 -13.47 -7.36
CA PRO A 539 -46.80 -14.25 -7.55
C PRO A 539 -46.34 -14.29 -9.02
N SER A 540 -46.15 -13.10 -9.59
CA SER A 540 -45.71 -12.86 -10.98
C SER A 540 -46.62 -13.50 -12.03
N LYS A 541 -47.94 -13.38 -11.85
CA LYS A 541 -48.97 -13.81 -12.80
C LYS A 541 -49.62 -12.58 -13.45
N GLY A 542 -49.58 -12.49 -14.77
CA GLY A 542 -50.10 -11.34 -15.51
C GLY A 542 -49.21 -10.09 -15.47
N PRO A 543 -49.70 -8.92 -15.91
CA PRO A 543 -48.94 -7.67 -15.95
C PRO A 543 -48.78 -7.04 -14.55
N GLY A 544 -47.82 -6.12 -14.43
CA GLY A 544 -47.62 -5.32 -13.22
C GLY A 544 -48.75 -4.33 -12.98
N VAL A 545 -49.04 -4.07 -11.70
CA VAL A 545 -50.00 -3.04 -11.27
C VAL A 545 -49.27 -1.71 -11.14
N SER A 546 -49.76 -0.67 -11.81
CA SER A 546 -49.17 0.68 -11.72
C SER A 546 -49.32 1.24 -10.31
N HIS A 547 -48.22 1.73 -9.74
CA HIS A 547 -48.22 2.42 -8.44
C HIS A 547 -47.13 3.52 -8.42
N PRO A 548 -47.44 4.73 -7.93
CA PRO A 548 -46.52 5.88 -8.03
C PRO A 548 -45.15 5.66 -7.39
N TYR A 549 -45.06 4.90 -6.30
CA TYR A 549 -43.83 4.70 -5.51
C TYR A 549 -43.33 3.26 -5.50
N ASP A 550 -43.87 2.41 -6.37
CA ASP A 550 -43.46 1.01 -6.42
C ASP A 550 -42.29 0.79 -7.38
N SER A 551 -41.14 0.40 -6.83
CA SER A 551 -39.90 0.15 -7.57
C SER A 551 -39.10 -1.00 -6.96
N GLY A 552 -38.26 -1.61 -7.79
CA GLY A 552 -37.30 -2.61 -7.36
C GLY A 552 -36.12 -1.97 -6.63
N HIS A 553 -35.54 -2.73 -5.70
CA HIS A 553 -34.31 -2.35 -5.01
C HIS A 553 -33.19 -3.31 -5.42
N ILE A 554 -32.02 -2.81 -5.81
CA ILE A 554 -30.95 -3.62 -6.41
C ILE A 554 -30.50 -4.81 -5.55
N ALA A 555 -30.32 -4.60 -4.23
CA ALA A 555 -29.96 -5.68 -3.31
C ALA A 555 -31.08 -6.72 -3.15
N MET A 556 -32.34 -6.33 -3.33
CA MET A 556 -33.51 -7.21 -3.28
C MET A 556 -33.65 -7.99 -4.59
N THR A 557 -33.37 -7.37 -5.74
CA THR A 557 -33.25 -8.07 -7.02
C THR A 557 -32.14 -9.12 -6.97
N TYR A 558 -30.97 -8.77 -6.43
CA TYR A 558 -29.88 -9.72 -6.22
C TYR A 558 -30.31 -10.90 -5.32
N THR A 559 -30.76 -10.60 -4.09
CA THR A 559 -31.10 -11.66 -3.12
C THR A 559 -32.32 -12.47 -3.54
N GLY A 560 -33.32 -11.87 -4.19
CA GLY A 560 -34.48 -12.57 -4.75
C GLY A 560 -34.09 -13.61 -5.79
N LEU A 561 -33.24 -13.22 -6.75
CA LEU A 561 -32.71 -14.15 -7.74
C LEU A 561 -31.89 -15.26 -7.09
N CYS A 562 -31.02 -14.94 -6.12
CA CYS A 562 -30.29 -15.96 -5.38
C CYS A 562 -31.24 -16.95 -4.69
N CYS A 563 -32.25 -16.46 -3.96
CA CYS A 563 -33.21 -17.31 -3.27
C CYS A 563 -33.96 -18.25 -4.22
N LEU A 564 -34.40 -17.76 -5.38
CA LEU A 564 -35.07 -18.59 -6.39
C LEU A 564 -34.14 -19.72 -6.88
N VAL A 565 -32.87 -19.41 -7.17
CA VAL A 565 -31.89 -20.43 -7.60
C VAL A 565 -31.53 -21.41 -6.47
N ILE A 566 -31.45 -20.95 -5.22
CA ILE A 566 -31.23 -21.83 -4.06
C ILE A 566 -32.40 -22.80 -3.89
N LEU A 567 -33.64 -22.31 -4.07
CA LEU A 567 -34.87 -23.08 -3.83
C LEU A 567 -35.24 -24.08 -4.92
N GLY A 568 -34.54 -24.12 -6.05
CA GLY A 568 -34.89 -25.05 -7.11
C GLY A 568 -35.72 -24.46 -8.25
N ASP A 569 -35.95 -23.14 -8.29
CA ASP A 569 -36.66 -22.47 -9.38
C ASP A 569 -35.74 -22.20 -10.59
N ASP A 570 -36.28 -22.21 -11.81
CA ASP A 570 -35.55 -22.10 -13.09
C ASP A 570 -35.47 -20.67 -13.65
N LEU A 571 -36.00 -19.69 -12.90
CA LEU A 571 -36.12 -18.28 -13.23
C LEU A 571 -36.99 -17.99 -14.47
N SER A 572 -37.85 -18.92 -14.89
CA SER A 572 -38.74 -18.77 -16.05
C SER A 572 -39.75 -17.62 -15.89
N ARG A 573 -40.22 -17.37 -14.66
CA ARG A 573 -41.15 -16.27 -14.33
C ARG A 573 -40.45 -14.95 -14.03
N VAL A 574 -39.12 -14.91 -14.07
CA VAL A 574 -38.38 -13.65 -13.94
C VAL A 574 -38.45 -12.92 -15.27
N ASN A 575 -38.95 -11.68 -15.26
CA ASN A 575 -38.84 -10.82 -16.42
C ASN A 575 -37.41 -10.27 -16.51
N LYS A 576 -36.53 -11.05 -17.15
CA LYS A 576 -35.08 -10.79 -17.22
C LYS A 576 -34.79 -9.42 -17.85
N GLU A 577 -35.45 -9.11 -18.96
CA GLU A 577 -35.26 -7.82 -19.66
C GLU A 577 -35.71 -6.62 -18.82
N ALA A 578 -36.82 -6.74 -18.10
CA ALA A 578 -37.26 -5.69 -17.19
C ALA A 578 -36.29 -5.51 -16.00
N CYS A 579 -35.78 -6.60 -15.43
CA CYS A 579 -34.75 -6.51 -14.38
C CYS A 579 -33.46 -5.83 -14.88
N LEU A 580 -33.02 -6.13 -16.11
CA LEU A 580 -31.84 -5.51 -16.71
C LEU A 580 -32.08 -4.04 -17.09
N ALA A 581 -33.30 -3.68 -17.52
CA ALA A 581 -33.68 -2.30 -17.75
C ALA A 581 -33.70 -1.46 -16.47
N GLY A 582 -34.27 -2.01 -15.39
CA GLY A 582 -34.18 -1.41 -14.06
C GLY A 582 -32.73 -1.26 -13.60
N LEU A 583 -31.90 -2.29 -13.78
CA LEU A 583 -30.49 -2.25 -13.41
C LEU A 583 -29.70 -1.14 -14.13
N ARG A 584 -29.91 -0.99 -15.45
CA ARG A 584 -29.29 0.09 -16.25
C ARG A 584 -29.67 1.47 -15.73
N ALA A 585 -30.93 1.65 -15.34
CA ALA A 585 -31.43 2.94 -14.85
C ALA A 585 -30.81 3.35 -13.50
N LEU A 586 -30.24 2.40 -12.75
CA LEU A 586 -29.58 2.66 -11.47
C LEU A 586 -28.11 3.06 -11.61
N GLN A 587 -27.48 2.88 -12.78
CA GLN A 587 -26.08 3.20 -12.96
C GLN A 587 -25.85 4.70 -13.15
N LEU A 588 -24.90 5.26 -12.40
CA LEU A 588 -24.51 6.66 -12.48
C LEU A 588 -23.37 6.89 -13.48
N GLU A 589 -23.11 8.17 -13.80
CA GLU A 589 -22.07 8.55 -14.75
C GLU A 589 -20.67 8.09 -14.35
N ASP A 590 -20.38 8.06 -13.04
CA ASP A 590 -19.12 7.58 -12.49
C ASP A 590 -18.98 6.05 -12.52
N GLY A 591 -20.02 5.32 -12.91
CA GLY A 591 -20.05 3.86 -13.02
C GLY A 591 -20.54 3.12 -11.78
N SER A 592 -20.74 3.81 -10.65
CA SER A 592 -21.43 3.24 -9.48
C SER A 592 -22.93 3.12 -9.70
N PHE A 593 -23.63 2.51 -8.74
CA PHE A 593 -25.06 2.28 -8.81
C PHE A 593 -25.76 2.85 -7.59
N CYS A 594 -26.96 3.39 -7.78
CA CYS A 594 -27.93 3.60 -6.70
C CYS A 594 -28.66 2.30 -6.36
N ALA A 595 -29.35 2.29 -5.23
CA ALA A 595 -30.15 1.18 -4.75
C ALA A 595 -31.54 1.11 -5.40
N VAL A 596 -32.16 2.28 -5.57
CA VAL A 596 -33.52 2.49 -6.12
C VAL A 596 -33.51 3.68 -7.08
N LEU A 597 -34.48 3.73 -7.98
CA LEU A 597 -34.56 4.78 -9.01
C LEU A 597 -34.85 6.15 -8.41
N GLU A 598 -35.66 6.20 -7.35
CA GLU A 598 -36.08 7.43 -6.68
C GLU A 598 -34.91 8.20 -6.04
N GLY A 599 -33.73 7.57 -5.96
CA GLY A 599 -32.51 8.13 -5.39
C GLY A 599 -32.13 7.48 -4.07
N SER A 600 -30.84 7.21 -3.92
CA SER A 600 -30.21 6.70 -2.70
C SER A 600 -28.74 7.08 -2.69
N GLU A 601 -27.99 6.60 -1.69
CA GLU A 601 -26.53 6.57 -1.77
C GLU A 601 -26.06 5.65 -2.91
N ASN A 602 -24.82 5.86 -3.36
CA ASN A 602 -24.16 5.07 -4.39
C ASN A 602 -22.75 4.64 -3.92
N ASP A 603 -22.46 3.35 -3.96
CA ASP A 603 -21.15 2.81 -3.56
C ASP A 603 -20.91 1.39 -4.08
N MET A 604 -19.77 0.82 -3.69
CA MET A 604 -19.29 -0.50 -4.08
C MET A 604 -20.28 -1.65 -3.78
N ARG A 605 -21.18 -1.51 -2.80
CA ARG A 605 -22.19 -2.55 -2.48
C ARG A 605 -23.09 -2.80 -3.68
N PHE A 606 -23.49 -1.74 -4.37
CA PHE A 606 -24.44 -1.83 -5.47
C PHE A 606 -23.77 -2.23 -6.79
N ILE A 607 -22.46 -1.99 -6.95
CA ILE A 607 -21.66 -2.62 -8.01
C ILE A 607 -21.63 -4.14 -7.85
N TYR A 608 -21.46 -4.65 -6.63
CA TYR A 608 -21.50 -6.08 -6.39
C TYR A 608 -22.89 -6.69 -6.66
N CYS A 609 -23.96 -6.01 -6.23
CA CYS A 609 -25.32 -6.44 -6.53
C CYS A 609 -25.56 -6.49 -8.05
N SER A 610 -25.14 -5.46 -8.80
CA SER A 610 -25.31 -5.42 -10.25
C SER A 610 -24.52 -6.53 -10.95
N ALA A 611 -23.27 -6.78 -10.53
CA ALA A 611 -22.45 -7.86 -11.07
C ALA A 611 -23.08 -9.24 -10.82
N CYS A 612 -23.64 -9.47 -9.63
CA CYS A 612 -24.34 -10.71 -9.33
C CYS A 612 -25.62 -10.89 -10.17
N ILE A 613 -26.42 -9.84 -10.33
CA ILE A 613 -27.64 -9.89 -11.16
C ILE A 613 -27.28 -10.23 -12.61
N CYS A 614 -26.32 -9.49 -13.20
CA CYS A 614 -25.86 -9.75 -14.56
C CYS A 614 -25.31 -11.17 -14.73
N TYR A 615 -24.52 -11.64 -13.75
CA TYR A 615 -23.98 -12.99 -13.75
C TYR A 615 -25.10 -14.05 -13.67
N MET A 616 -26.05 -13.91 -12.75
CA MET A 616 -27.15 -14.88 -12.60
C MET A 616 -28.09 -14.91 -13.80
N LEU A 617 -28.37 -13.76 -14.41
CA LEU A 617 -29.17 -13.68 -15.63
C LEU A 617 -28.38 -14.03 -16.90
N ASN A 618 -27.07 -14.31 -16.78
CA ASN A 618 -26.14 -14.55 -17.88
C ASN A 618 -26.21 -13.46 -18.96
N ASN A 619 -26.38 -12.20 -18.56
CA ASN A 619 -26.54 -11.08 -19.46
C ASN A 619 -25.98 -9.79 -18.82
N TRP A 620 -24.91 -9.27 -19.42
CA TRP A 620 -24.20 -8.08 -18.93
C TRP A 620 -24.72 -6.76 -19.51
N SER A 621 -25.79 -6.78 -20.32
CA SER A 621 -26.45 -5.57 -20.82
C SER A 621 -27.10 -4.74 -19.72
N GLY A 622 -27.20 -5.26 -18.49
CA GLY A 622 -27.69 -4.55 -17.33
C GLY A 622 -26.77 -3.45 -16.80
N MET A 623 -25.54 -3.32 -17.33
CA MET A 623 -24.58 -2.31 -16.93
C MET A 623 -23.63 -1.89 -18.06
N ASP A 624 -23.13 -0.66 -18.00
CA ASP A 624 -21.86 -0.27 -18.59
C ASP A 624 -20.72 -0.84 -17.73
N MET A 625 -20.21 -2.00 -18.15
CA MET A 625 -19.15 -2.71 -17.44
C MET A 625 -17.86 -1.89 -17.37
N LYS A 626 -17.55 -1.09 -18.40
CA LYS A 626 -16.31 -0.31 -18.44
C LYS A 626 -16.33 0.77 -17.36
N LYS A 627 -17.43 1.50 -17.24
CA LYS A 627 -17.59 2.51 -16.18
C LYS A 627 -17.56 1.87 -14.79
N ALA A 628 -18.20 0.72 -14.61
CA ALA A 628 -18.15 -0.01 -13.34
C ALA A 628 -16.72 -0.42 -12.96
N ILE A 629 -15.94 -0.92 -13.93
CA ILE A 629 -14.51 -1.23 -13.74
C ILE A 629 -13.71 0.03 -13.38
N ASP A 630 -13.96 1.15 -14.06
CA ASP A 630 -13.29 2.43 -13.77
C ASP A 630 -13.61 2.94 -12.35
N TYR A 631 -14.83 2.74 -11.85
CA TYR A 631 -15.18 3.02 -10.46
C TYR A 631 -14.42 2.10 -9.49
N ILE A 632 -14.41 0.78 -9.75
CA ILE A 632 -13.66 -0.19 -8.93
C ILE A 632 -12.18 0.19 -8.85
N ARG A 633 -11.53 0.53 -9.97
CA ARG A 633 -10.13 0.95 -9.99
C ARG A 633 -9.89 2.21 -9.18
N ARG A 634 -10.74 3.24 -9.32
CA ARG A 634 -10.61 4.51 -8.59
C ARG A 634 -10.85 4.38 -7.09
N SER A 635 -11.53 3.32 -6.64
CA SER A 635 -11.77 3.05 -5.22
C SER A 635 -10.54 2.49 -4.47
N MET A 636 -9.49 2.07 -5.18
CA MET A 636 -8.27 1.59 -4.54
C MET A 636 -7.59 2.75 -3.80
N SER A 637 -7.48 2.62 -2.48
CA SER A 637 -6.90 3.64 -1.61
C SER A 637 -5.37 3.56 -1.58
N TYR A 638 -4.72 4.53 -0.94
CA TYR A 638 -3.26 4.60 -0.81
C TYR A 638 -2.67 3.41 -0.04
N ASP A 639 -3.44 2.81 0.86
CA ASP A 639 -3.06 1.62 1.62
C ASP A 639 -3.33 0.31 0.86
N ASN A 640 -3.84 0.40 -0.37
CA ASN A 640 -4.08 -0.66 -1.34
C ASN A 640 -5.27 -1.58 -1.05
N GLY A 641 -6.10 -1.29 -0.05
CA GLY A 641 -7.45 -1.85 0.01
C GLY A 641 -8.39 -1.07 -0.90
N LEU A 642 -9.57 -1.63 -1.20
CA LEU A 642 -10.61 -0.92 -1.96
C LEU A 642 -11.63 -0.32 -0.99
N ALA A 643 -11.95 0.95 -1.20
CA ALA A 643 -12.90 1.71 -0.42
C ALA A 643 -14.31 1.68 -1.03
N GLN A 644 -15.29 2.30 -0.35
CA GLN A 644 -16.66 2.40 -0.87
C GLN A 644 -16.76 3.21 -2.16
N GLY A 645 -15.83 4.16 -2.34
CA GLY A 645 -15.67 5.03 -3.50
C GLY A 645 -14.30 5.72 -3.46
N ALA A 646 -13.98 6.50 -4.49
CA ALA A 646 -12.67 7.14 -4.60
C ALA A 646 -12.38 8.09 -3.42
N GLY A 647 -11.16 8.01 -2.88
CA GLY A 647 -10.71 8.88 -1.77
C GLY A 647 -11.19 8.47 -0.37
N LEU A 648 -12.07 7.47 -0.24
CA LEU A 648 -12.55 6.98 1.05
C LEU A 648 -11.57 5.97 1.69
N GLU A 649 -11.80 5.68 2.97
CA GLU A 649 -11.04 4.65 3.71
C GLU A 649 -11.32 3.26 3.12
N SER A 650 -10.26 2.49 2.86
CA SER A 650 -10.38 1.12 2.38
C SER A 650 -11.07 0.22 3.41
N HIS A 651 -11.88 -0.73 2.97
CA HIS A 651 -12.71 -1.54 3.86
C HIS A 651 -12.89 -2.96 3.34
N GLY A 652 -12.94 -3.95 4.25
CA GLY A 652 -12.99 -5.36 3.89
C GLY A 652 -14.24 -5.72 3.08
N GLY A 653 -15.38 -5.11 3.43
CA GLY A 653 -16.63 -5.24 2.69
C GLY A 653 -16.55 -4.68 1.26
N SER A 654 -16.07 -3.44 1.05
CA SER A 654 -15.92 -2.88 -0.30
C SER A 654 -14.82 -3.58 -1.11
N THR A 655 -13.76 -4.05 -0.45
CA THR A 655 -12.73 -4.86 -1.10
C THR A 655 -13.28 -6.19 -1.60
N PHE A 656 -14.11 -6.86 -0.81
CA PHE A 656 -14.87 -8.00 -1.31
C PHE A 656 -15.73 -7.62 -2.51
N CYS A 657 -16.56 -6.58 -2.37
CA CYS A 657 -17.49 -6.19 -3.43
C CYS A 657 -16.76 -5.91 -4.75
N GLY A 658 -15.67 -5.14 -4.73
CA GLY A 658 -14.88 -4.84 -5.94
C GLY A 658 -14.19 -6.08 -6.53
N ILE A 659 -13.49 -6.86 -5.71
CA ILE A 659 -12.76 -8.05 -6.19
C ILE A 659 -13.73 -9.14 -6.68
N ALA A 660 -14.81 -9.40 -5.96
CA ALA A 660 -15.82 -10.36 -6.36
C ALA A 660 -16.53 -9.95 -7.65
N SER A 661 -16.85 -8.65 -7.83
CA SER A 661 -17.43 -8.13 -9.07
C SER A 661 -16.50 -8.38 -10.26
N LEU A 662 -15.21 -8.05 -10.13
CA LEU A 662 -14.23 -8.31 -11.19
C LEU A 662 -14.04 -9.80 -11.48
N CYS A 663 -14.16 -10.66 -10.47
CA CYS A 663 -14.14 -12.12 -10.67
C CYS A 663 -15.37 -12.60 -11.44
N LEU A 664 -16.57 -12.12 -11.09
CA LEU A 664 -17.80 -12.46 -11.81
C LEU A 664 -17.76 -11.98 -13.27
N MET A 665 -17.18 -10.80 -13.52
CA MET A 665 -16.94 -10.26 -14.86
C MET A 665 -15.86 -11.02 -15.65
N GLY A 666 -15.01 -11.83 -14.99
CA GLY A 666 -13.85 -12.47 -15.61
C GLY A 666 -12.72 -11.48 -15.94
N LYS A 667 -12.61 -10.36 -15.21
CA LYS A 667 -11.75 -9.22 -15.53
C LYS A 667 -10.68 -8.90 -14.49
N LEU A 668 -10.55 -9.69 -13.41
CA LEU A 668 -9.63 -9.38 -12.30
C LEU A 668 -8.17 -9.14 -12.75
N GLU A 669 -7.61 -10.07 -13.52
CA GLU A 669 -6.20 -10.02 -13.97
C GLU A 669 -5.98 -9.02 -15.11
N GLU A 670 -7.05 -8.64 -15.83
CA GLU A 670 -7.02 -7.57 -16.84
C GLU A 670 -7.01 -6.19 -16.16
N VAL A 671 -7.78 -6.06 -15.09
CA VAL A 671 -7.98 -4.78 -14.40
C VAL A 671 -6.82 -4.45 -13.49
N PHE A 672 -6.34 -5.38 -12.67
CA PHE A 672 -5.23 -5.13 -11.74
C PHE A 672 -3.97 -5.85 -12.19
N SER A 673 -2.88 -5.10 -12.32
CA SER A 673 -1.56 -5.66 -12.58
C SER A 673 -1.14 -6.60 -11.45
N ARG A 674 -0.17 -7.47 -11.73
CA ARG A 674 0.36 -8.40 -10.71
C ARG A 674 0.81 -7.68 -9.43
N LYS A 675 1.48 -6.53 -9.59
CA LYS A 675 1.97 -5.70 -8.49
C LYS A 675 0.83 -5.09 -7.67
N GLU A 676 -0.25 -4.64 -8.32
CA GLU A 676 -1.44 -4.15 -7.62
C GLU A 676 -2.14 -5.29 -6.87
N LEU A 677 -2.31 -6.46 -7.50
CA LEU A 677 -2.88 -7.63 -6.83
C LEU A 677 -2.05 -8.07 -5.62
N ASP A 678 -0.71 -8.04 -5.70
CA ASP A 678 0.16 -8.35 -4.55
C ASP A 678 0.00 -7.34 -3.39
N ARG A 679 -0.27 -6.06 -3.71
CA ARG A 679 -0.58 -5.04 -2.70
C ARG A 679 -1.96 -5.24 -2.07
N ILE A 680 -2.98 -5.55 -2.86
CA ILE A 680 -4.33 -5.88 -2.35
C ILE A 680 -4.27 -7.14 -1.49
N ARG A 681 -3.54 -8.18 -1.93
CA ARG A 681 -3.25 -9.41 -1.16
C ARG A 681 -2.64 -9.07 0.20
N ARG A 682 -1.62 -8.21 0.23
CA ARG A 682 -0.99 -7.75 1.48
C ARG A 682 -2.00 -7.05 2.38
N TRP A 683 -2.80 -6.13 1.85
CA TRP A 683 -3.80 -5.41 2.66
C TRP A 683 -4.84 -6.37 3.27
N CYS A 684 -5.35 -7.31 2.48
CA CYS A 684 -6.34 -8.29 2.90
C CYS A 684 -5.80 -9.25 3.95
N ILE A 685 -4.59 -9.80 3.78
CA ILE A 685 -4.04 -10.78 4.73
C ILE A 685 -3.72 -10.13 6.09
N MET A 686 -3.35 -8.84 6.08
CA MET A 686 -3.12 -8.04 7.29
C MET A 686 -4.39 -7.74 8.09
N ARG A 687 -5.58 -8.11 7.58
CA ARG A 687 -6.83 -7.99 8.32
C ARG A 687 -7.02 -9.08 9.38
N GLN A 688 -6.22 -10.15 9.33
CA GLN A 688 -6.33 -11.23 10.31
C GLN A 688 -5.63 -10.83 11.62
N GLN A 689 -6.37 -10.95 12.74
CA GLN A 689 -5.82 -10.82 14.10
C GLN A 689 -5.92 -12.17 14.82
N ASN A 690 -7.16 -12.57 15.09
CA ASN A 690 -7.57 -13.92 15.49
C ASN A 690 -8.72 -14.36 14.55
N GLY A 691 -9.81 -13.61 14.51
CA GLY A 691 -10.68 -13.48 13.34
C GLY A 691 -10.20 -12.36 12.42
N TYR A 692 -11.12 -11.79 11.63
CA TYR A 692 -10.83 -10.70 10.71
C TYR A 692 -11.52 -9.40 11.14
N HIS A 693 -10.85 -8.27 10.92
CA HIS A 693 -11.47 -6.94 11.02
C HIS A 693 -11.66 -6.29 9.64
N GLY A 694 -12.63 -5.39 9.53
CA GLY A 694 -12.91 -4.71 8.27
C GLY A 694 -11.88 -3.65 7.87
N ARG A 695 -11.15 -3.08 8.83
CA ARG A 695 -10.26 -1.92 8.65
C ARG A 695 -9.11 -1.92 9.65
N PRO A 696 -7.98 -1.27 9.34
CA PRO A 696 -6.86 -1.16 10.28
C PRO A 696 -7.31 -0.59 11.63
N ASN A 697 -6.77 -1.14 12.72
CA ASN A 697 -7.05 -0.67 14.09
C ASN A 697 -8.52 -0.76 14.55
N LYS A 698 -9.38 -1.51 13.86
CA LYS A 698 -10.76 -1.81 14.30
C LYS A 698 -10.84 -3.20 14.94
N PRO A 699 -11.81 -3.45 15.84
CA PRO A 699 -12.01 -4.78 16.39
C PRO A 699 -12.41 -5.78 15.29
N VAL A 700 -12.07 -7.04 15.51
CA VAL A 700 -12.52 -8.17 14.69
C VAL A 700 -14.05 -8.31 14.75
N ASP A 701 -14.62 -8.92 13.73
CA ASP A 701 -16.06 -9.14 13.59
C ASP A 701 -16.27 -10.39 12.72
N THR A 702 -17.13 -11.30 13.18
CA THR A 702 -17.38 -12.62 12.56
C THR A 702 -17.61 -12.53 11.06
N CYS A 703 -18.37 -11.53 10.59
CA CYS A 703 -18.74 -11.45 9.17
C CYS A 703 -17.53 -11.24 8.25
N TYR A 704 -16.44 -10.64 8.72
CA TYR A 704 -15.23 -10.47 7.91
C TYR A 704 -14.47 -11.76 7.66
N SER A 705 -14.76 -12.82 8.42
CA SER A 705 -14.25 -14.16 8.11
C SER A 705 -14.74 -14.63 6.74
N PHE A 706 -15.93 -14.18 6.32
CA PHE A 706 -16.37 -14.30 4.93
C PHE A 706 -15.88 -13.13 4.07
N TRP A 707 -16.19 -11.87 4.39
CA TRP A 707 -15.87 -10.75 3.47
C TRP A 707 -14.38 -10.71 3.08
N VAL A 708 -13.48 -10.77 4.06
CA VAL A 708 -12.04 -10.78 3.79
C VAL A 708 -11.57 -12.18 3.39
N GLY A 709 -12.06 -13.23 4.04
CA GLY A 709 -11.67 -14.61 3.72
C GLY A 709 -11.98 -15.01 2.27
N ALA A 710 -13.18 -14.68 1.78
CA ALA A 710 -13.59 -14.93 0.41
C ALA A 710 -12.78 -14.10 -0.58
N THR A 711 -12.45 -12.84 -0.25
CA THR A 711 -11.51 -12.03 -1.04
C THR A 711 -10.15 -12.71 -1.14
N LEU A 712 -9.60 -13.21 -0.04
CA LEU A 712 -8.33 -13.95 -0.03
C LEU A 712 -8.43 -15.27 -0.82
N LYS A 713 -9.60 -15.92 -0.83
CA LYS A 713 -9.87 -17.13 -1.62
C LYS A 713 -9.85 -16.81 -3.12
N LEU A 714 -10.52 -15.74 -3.53
CA LEU A 714 -10.49 -15.23 -4.91
C LEU A 714 -9.07 -14.83 -5.35
N LEU A 715 -8.29 -14.24 -4.45
CA LEU A 715 -6.89 -13.87 -4.68
C LEU A 715 -5.89 -15.04 -4.56
N LYS A 716 -6.38 -16.26 -4.33
CA LYS A 716 -5.63 -17.52 -4.23
C LYS A 716 -4.54 -17.51 -3.15
N ILE A 717 -4.80 -16.86 -2.02
CA ILE A 717 -3.88 -16.81 -0.87
C ILE A 717 -4.54 -17.10 0.48
N PHE A 718 -5.83 -17.46 0.51
CA PHE A 718 -6.50 -17.84 1.75
C PHE A 718 -5.83 -19.06 2.43
N GLN A 719 -5.25 -19.98 1.66
CA GLN A 719 -4.52 -21.14 2.19
C GLN A 719 -3.27 -20.78 3.02
N TYR A 720 -2.83 -19.51 3.01
CA TYR A 720 -1.70 -19.02 3.81
C TYR A 720 -2.13 -18.32 5.10
N THR A 721 -3.43 -18.30 5.42
CA THR A 721 -3.95 -17.68 6.65
C THR A 721 -3.93 -18.66 7.81
N ASN A 722 -4.09 -18.17 9.04
CA ASN A 722 -4.16 -19.03 10.22
C ASN A 722 -5.60 -19.55 10.41
N TYR A 723 -5.88 -20.78 9.98
CA TYR A 723 -7.24 -21.35 10.06
C TYR A 723 -7.70 -21.53 11.50
N GLU A 724 -6.86 -22.10 12.36
CA GLU A 724 -7.21 -22.38 13.76
C GLU A 724 -7.66 -21.14 14.53
N LYS A 725 -6.92 -20.03 14.43
CA LYS A 725 -7.30 -18.78 15.10
C LYS A 725 -8.62 -18.23 14.56
N ASN A 726 -8.83 -18.29 13.25
CA ASN A 726 -10.05 -17.80 12.62
C ASN A 726 -11.26 -18.64 13.03
N ARG A 727 -11.14 -19.96 12.92
CA ARG A 727 -12.14 -20.94 13.34
C ARG A 727 -12.51 -20.76 14.82
N ASN A 728 -11.51 -20.67 15.70
CA ASN A 728 -11.73 -20.47 17.13
C ASN A 728 -12.45 -19.14 17.43
N TYR A 729 -12.11 -18.07 16.71
CA TYR A 729 -12.82 -16.81 16.83
C TYR A 729 -14.29 -16.93 16.39
N ILE A 730 -14.56 -17.51 15.22
CA ILE A 730 -15.94 -17.72 14.74
C ILE A 730 -16.74 -18.54 15.76
N LEU A 731 -16.20 -19.66 16.24
CA LEU A 731 -16.90 -20.51 17.20
C LEU A 731 -17.10 -19.85 18.57
N SER A 732 -16.25 -18.88 18.94
CA SER A 732 -16.43 -18.10 20.17
C SER A 732 -17.61 -17.13 20.11
N THR A 733 -18.12 -16.81 18.91
CA THR A 733 -19.30 -15.95 18.72
C THR A 733 -20.59 -16.75 18.51
N GLN A 734 -20.52 -18.08 18.61
CA GLN A 734 -21.67 -18.96 18.49
C GLN A 734 -22.56 -18.83 19.74
N ASP A 735 -23.86 -18.59 19.53
CA ASP A 735 -24.83 -18.71 20.61
C ASP A 735 -25.22 -20.18 20.77
N ARG A 736 -24.87 -20.77 21.90
CA ARG A 736 -25.13 -22.19 22.18
C ARG A 736 -26.55 -22.47 22.66
N LEU A 737 -27.30 -21.44 23.03
CA LEU A 737 -28.66 -21.58 23.54
C LEU A 737 -29.69 -21.47 22.42
N VAL A 738 -29.62 -20.41 21.62
CA VAL A 738 -30.58 -20.16 20.53
C VAL A 738 -30.05 -20.56 19.16
N GLY A 739 -28.74 -20.79 19.02
CA GLY A 739 -28.09 -21.06 17.75
C GLY A 739 -27.70 -19.78 17.00
N GLY A 740 -27.00 -19.95 15.88
CA GLY A 740 -26.47 -18.85 15.08
C GLY A 740 -25.18 -18.24 15.67
N PHE A 741 -24.72 -17.18 15.02
CA PHE A 741 -23.49 -16.50 15.38
C PHE A 741 -23.73 -15.00 15.52
N ALA A 742 -23.00 -14.39 16.42
CA ALA A 742 -22.96 -12.95 16.61
C ALA A 742 -21.70 -12.34 15.99
N LYS A 743 -21.63 -11.02 16.01
CA LYS A 743 -20.43 -10.25 15.64
C LYS A 743 -19.22 -10.52 16.55
N TRP A 744 -19.49 -10.60 17.85
CA TRP A 744 -18.50 -10.76 18.92
C TRP A 744 -18.94 -11.86 19.90
N PRO A 745 -18.01 -12.41 20.69
CA PRO A 745 -18.36 -13.28 21.81
C PRO A 745 -19.30 -12.57 22.77
N ASP A 746 -20.20 -13.32 23.41
CA ASP A 746 -21.17 -12.81 24.39
C ASP A 746 -22.08 -11.68 23.86
N SER A 747 -22.30 -11.63 22.54
CA SER A 747 -23.24 -10.73 21.87
C SER A 747 -24.43 -11.51 21.32
N HIS A 748 -25.55 -10.82 21.09
CA HIS A 748 -26.74 -11.43 20.49
C HIS A 748 -26.48 -11.85 19.05
N PRO A 749 -26.90 -13.07 18.63
CA PRO A 749 -26.78 -13.53 17.25
C PRO A 749 -27.83 -12.87 16.36
N ASP A 750 -27.53 -12.82 15.06
CA ASP A 750 -28.45 -12.35 14.02
C ASP A 750 -28.27 -13.14 12.72
N ALA A 751 -29.22 -13.02 11.79
CA ALA A 751 -29.21 -13.79 10.54
C ALA A 751 -27.97 -13.52 9.68
N LEU A 752 -27.47 -12.28 9.67
CA LEU A 752 -26.31 -11.89 8.85
C LEU A 752 -25.04 -12.54 9.38
N HIS A 753 -24.77 -12.43 10.68
CA HIS A 753 -23.58 -13.00 11.28
C HIS A 753 -23.67 -14.53 11.37
N ALA A 754 -24.86 -15.10 11.56
CA ALA A 754 -25.07 -16.54 11.46
C ALA A 754 -24.66 -17.06 10.07
N TYR A 755 -25.18 -16.45 9.00
CA TYR A 755 -24.86 -16.83 7.62
C TYR A 755 -23.37 -16.64 7.31
N PHE A 756 -22.80 -15.45 7.57
CA PHE A 756 -21.41 -15.20 7.24
C PHE A 756 -20.40 -15.91 8.17
N GLY A 757 -20.80 -16.29 9.39
CA GLY A 757 -20.04 -17.19 10.25
C GLY A 757 -19.95 -18.59 9.63
N ILE A 758 -21.08 -19.14 9.19
CA ILE A 758 -21.14 -20.42 8.46
C ILE A 758 -20.30 -20.36 7.18
N CYS A 759 -20.44 -19.32 6.36
CA CYS A 759 -19.63 -19.17 5.16
C CYS A 759 -18.13 -18.96 5.46
N GLY A 760 -17.79 -18.30 6.56
CA GLY A 760 -16.41 -18.19 7.04
C GLY A 760 -15.80 -19.54 7.40
N LEU A 761 -16.57 -20.41 8.07
CA LEU A 761 -16.20 -21.80 8.36
C LEU A 761 -16.08 -22.64 7.08
N SER A 762 -17.02 -22.46 6.14
CA SER A 762 -17.02 -23.12 4.83
C SER A 762 -15.73 -22.89 4.04
N LEU A 763 -15.14 -21.68 4.10
CA LEU A 763 -13.88 -21.39 3.39
C LEU A 763 -12.70 -22.25 3.87
N MET A 764 -12.77 -22.77 5.10
CA MET A 764 -11.80 -23.65 5.76
C MET A 764 -12.22 -25.13 5.73
N ASP A 765 -13.23 -25.48 4.93
CA ASP A 765 -13.74 -26.84 4.76
C ASP A 765 -14.23 -27.48 6.08
N GLU A 766 -14.91 -26.70 6.93
CA GLU A 766 -15.54 -27.20 8.16
C GLU A 766 -16.48 -28.37 7.90
N SER A 767 -16.37 -29.43 8.72
CA SER A 767 -17.18 -30.63 8.58
C SER A 767 -18.68 -30.32 8.72
N GLY A 768 -19.49 -30.87 7.82
CA GLY A 768 -20.95 -30.68 7.81
C GLY A 768 -21.41 -29.37 7.18
N ILE A 769 -20.49 -28.54 6.66
CA ILE A 769 -20.82 -27.31 5.93
C ILE A 769 -20.40 -27.48 4.47
N CYS A 770 -21.31 -27.18 3.54
CA CYS A 770 -21.03 -27.19 2.11
C CYS A 770 -19.94 -26.16 1.76
N LYS A 771 -19.30 -26.31 0.59
CA LYS A 771 -18.38 -25.29 0.08
C LYS A 771 -19.17 -24.09 -0.44
N VAL A 772 -18.77 -22.88 -0.06
CA VAL A 772 -19.32 -21.63 -0.58
C VAL A 772 -18.58 -21.22 -1.85
N HIS A 773 -19.31 -20.74 -2.86
CA HIS A 773 -18.74 -20.07 -4.02
C HIS A 773 -18.33 -18.64 -3.62
N PRO A 774 -17.03 -18.30 -3.57
CA PRO A 774 -16.55 -17.10 -2.89
C PRO A 774 -16.94 -15.79 -3.58
N ALA A 775 -17.17 -15.75 -4.90
CA ALA A 775 -17.63 -14.53 -5.57
C ALA A 775 -19.16 -14.36 -5.54
N LEU A 776 -19.92 -15.40 -5.89
CA LEU A 776 -21.38 -15.36 -6.00
C LEU A 776 -22.12 -15.42 -4.65
N ASN A 777 -21.44 -15.80 -3.56
CA ASN A 777 -22.01 -15.85 -2.21
C ASN A 777 -23.23 -16.80 -2.10
N VAL A 778 -23.09 -18.00 -2.67
CA VAL A 778 -24.05 -19.12 -2.57
C VAL A 778 -23.24 -20.41 -2.42
N SER A 779 -23.87 -21.54 -2.07
CA SER A 779 -23.17 -22.83 -2.09
C SER A 779 -22.65 -23.16 -3.50
N THR A 780 -21.56 -23.94 -3.59
CA THR A 780 -21.06 -24.42 -4.88
C THR A 780 -22.11 -25.23 -5.62
N ARG A 781 -22.94 -26.00 -4.90
CA ARG A 781 -24.11 -26.72 -5.44
C ARG A 781 -25.06 -25.79 -6.18
N THR A 782 -25.46 -24.70 -5.54
CA THR A 782 -26.32 -23.66 -6.14
C THR A 782 -25.64 -23.02 -7.36
N SER A 783 -24.33 -22.75 -7.30
CA SER A 783 -23.59 -22.22 -8.45
C SER A 783 -23.51 -23.20 -9.63
N GLU A 784 -23.38 -24.51 -9.39
CA GLU A 784 -23.40 -25.52 -10.45
C GLU A 784 -24.79 -25.64 -11.08
N ARG A 785 -25.85 -25.56 -10.26
CA ARG A 785 -27.22 -25.48 -10.75
C ARG A 785 -27.43 -24.26 -11.65
N LEU A 786 -26.92 -23.10 -11.26
CA LEU A 786 -26.98 -21.89 -12.07
C LEU A 786 -26.27 -22.06 -13.43
N LYS A 787 -25.08 -22.68 -13.44
CA LYS A 787 -24.37 -22.98 -14.70
C LYS A 787 -25.19 -23.91 -15.60
N HIS A 788 -25.86 -24.90 -15.03
CA HIS A 788 -26.75 -25.78 -15.79
C HIS A 788 -27.94 -24.99 -16.39
N LEU A 789 -28.55 -24.09 -15.63
CA LEU A 789 -29.60 -23.19 -16.14
C LEU A 789 -29.09 -22.32 -17.30
N HIS A 790 -27.88 -21.79 -17.21
CA HIS A 790 -27.27 -21.01 -18.29
C HIS A 790 -27.07 -21.83 -19.57
N GLN A 791 -26.64 -23.09 -19.44
CA GLN A 791 -26.51 -24.02 -20.58
C GLN A 791 -27.87 -24.28 -21.22
N ILE A 792 -28.92 -24.50 -20.42
CA ILE A 792 -30.29 -24.67 -20.93
C ILE A 792 -30.74 -23.44 -21.71
N TRP A 793 -30.51 -22.23 -21.21
CA TRP A 793 -30.90 -21.00 -21.91
C TRP A 793 -30.12 -20.81 -23.23
N ALA A 794 -28.82 -21.13 -23.25
CA ALA A 794 -28.02 -21.06 -24.46
C ALA A 794 -28.54 -22.00 -25.57
N THR A 795 -28.94 -23.24 -25.21
CA THR A 795 -29.51 -24.18 -26.17
C THR A 795 -30.88 -23.75 -26.70
N LYS A 796 -31.74 -23.15 -25.86
CA LYS A 796 -33.04 -22.59 -26.31
C LYS A 796 -32.86 -21.45 -27.30
N ASN A 797 -31.95 -20.52 -27.02
CA ASN A 797 -31.65 -19.40 -27.92
C ASN A 797 -31.06 -19.88 -29.26
N SER A 798 -30.20 -20.90 -29.24
CA SER A 798 -29.64 -21.49 -30.47
C SER A 798 -30.71 -22.19 -31.31
N LYS A 799 -31.69 -22.87 -30.70
CA LYS A 799 -32.79 -23.55 -31.41
C LYS A 799 -33.78 -22.56 -32.03
N GLN A 800 -34.14 -21.50 -31.31
CA GLN A 800 -34.98 -20.42 -31.86
C GLN A 800 -34.31 -19.74 -33.07
N CYS A 801 -32.99 -19.49 -33.00
CA CYS A 801 -32.25 -18.88 -34.11
C CYS A 801 -32.20 -19.81 -35.35
N SER A 802 -32.12 -21.14 -35.17
CA SER A 802 -32.19 -22.08 -36.30
C SER A 802 -33.60 -22.24 -36.89
N GLU A 803 -34.66 -22.13 -36.08
CA GLU A 803 -36.06 -22.20 -36.56
C GLU A 803 -36.49 -20.92 -37.28
N GLU A 804 -36.02 -19.74 -36.87
CA GLU A 804 -36.28 -18.48 -37.58
C GLU A 804 -35.60 -18.43 -38.96
N VAL A 805 -34.39 -19.01 -39.10
CA VAL A 805 -33.69 -19.12 -40.38
C VAL A 805 -34.37 -20.11 -41.34
N HIS A 806 -35.00 -21.17 -40.83
CA HIS A 806 -35.78 -22.11 -41.66
C HIS A 806 -37.17 -21.60 -42.05
N ASN A 807 -37.74 -20.62 -41.33
CA ASN A 807 -39.00 -19.99 -41.71
C ASN A 807 -38.83 -18.73 -42.59
N THR A 808 -37.59 -18.32 -42.88
CA THR A 808 -37.26 -17.19 -43.77
C THR A 808 -36.52 -17.61 -45.05
N THR A 809 -36.45 -18.92 -45.33
CA THR A 809 -36.09 -19.50 -46.64
C THR A 809 -37.29 -20.21 -47.23
#